data_AF-A0A8H3A7Z4-F1
#
_entry.id   AF-A0A8H3A7Z4-F1
#
_cell.length_a   1.000
_cell.length_b   1.000
_cell.length_c   1.000
_cell.angle_alpha   90.00
_cell.angle_beta   90.00
_cell.angle_gamma   90.00
#
_symmetry.space_group_name_H-M   'P 1'
#
loop_
_entity.id
_entity.type
_entity.pdbx_description
1 polymer ?
#
loop_
_entity_poly.entity_id
_entity_poly.type
_entity_poly.pdbx_seq_one_letter_code
_entity_poly.pdbx_strand_id
1 'polypeptide(L)'
;MVSKSRLTSSKTHTAGDHTSTRIPQGTSLHLMTSGPPSRLYAWVFLARKYTELLIRLPFVGIWYIPKSNRPCSNWSWSRAILVYAANFSWEIPYRTGRLLDRDINRAVPPGECMGAKFIWVEPVSEDLVQGEIKAYAERAQVKPCRLPAYGFGDWGQEKLLHAREGEKIVMHCHGGAYVTRTAHPEDLTAGLSKGIVKHSKPTVSRTLSIEYRLSASAPWPSKAPFPTALIDALSGYNYLINTLGFKPQNIVIAGDSAGGNLVLALTRYLRDNPQIGLPLPGGLLLVSPWCDLGETHYQKHPNGLSAKNHDRGSDMLSGDWTSSYSTVKHGVRSLLGNHLSPADARKNPYISPASLDLDEQVVATMFENFPPTYLVYGDAEILVDEDRTLYERMAKSIGDRVVKDEVPDGIHDFFVLEMWEPEFSQAHKRMESEKVEITTIENRSVKSLSLDPSPKAPWSEEEESKLIRKLDWRILPVVIVLYLANFIDRTNVGNAKVAGLEKDIGLVGYQYNIGLSIFYITYALSEVPSNLLLKRVGADKWIPVLVTGFGLVCFCTTFIKNFAGFMVIRALLGLWEGGMMPGVAFYLSTYYKRHELVFRIGIFVSASSLSGAFGGLLASGLLKIPQLKGIPSGAWRNIFLVEGAITIALGLAAFYFLPGPAEKTKFLNEREKMIAIQRLVQDEEGGNTVGSHTVKGDSWWRAFKSLNTWICAICFLLNNMTVQGISLFMPTLMKGMGYSTIESQLRTVPPYVVASVFSIAIAYGSFRSGRRGMWLLFIVPLVITGLAILLGTSNTQANYAGVFLIAMGAFPQGPILLSWATNNSAPNTVRAVSSALVVAIGTMGPIVTSWIYLPSDSPRYHIANGVQLGAQATFFVLVATPSRRRSGGSPTSKTVSTRSRSPVLNAALAPQATSLLLLHRLIILSLLSALVGGGTIYSVLNNTYLDTSNPLLANLPHPSAGTSYFAQKSNLFNQLFVKKAWAWTTGAFFALWLTSPTHLRKPGRVVEWAIATGIWSLFTTWFFGPSLFHRFAAVSGAQCVVHLPPSPDAKSNFVDVPADFCLQHIPVSPATHPALFASNFVISRLASTHSLDPKWRAIPRLYSGHDISGHIFLLTMSIFFLAEQISLSLPLLYPSLEPVPGTVRYRASFLHEMVVKACMALLGIWFMMSWTTAVYFHTPFEKVTGFLAGLVAVYIIKLPIPVPSRAPPPAPHVVPLDKPEI
;
A
#
# COMPACT_ATOMS: atom_id res chain seq x y z
N MET A 1 54.37 -38.60 -38.06
CA MET A 1 53.83 -38.15 -36.75
C MET A 1 52.33 -37.89 -36.87
N VAL A 2 51.65 -37.77 -35.73
CA VAL A 2 50.17 -37.65 -35.57
C VAL A 2 49.69 -36.23 -35.96
N SER A 3 48.58 -35.99 -36.66
CA SER A 3 47.72 -36.90 -37.45
C SER A 3 46.83 -36.13 -38.46
N LYS A 4 46.47 -36.83 -39.56
CA LYS A 4 45.19 -36.84 -40.33
C LYS A 4 44.32 -35.54 -40.37
N SER A 5 44.03 -34.89 -41.51
CA SER A 5 43.42 -35.36 -42.80
C SER A 5 41.94 -35.77 -42.67
N ARG A 6 40.98 -35.44 -43.56
CA ARG A 6 40.95 -34.66 -44.82
C ARG A 6 39.48 -34.49 -45.30
N LEU A 7 39.30 -33.95 -46.52
CA LEU A 7 38.20 -34.23 -47.47
C LEU A 7 36.82 -33.57 -47.26
N THR A 8 36.76 -32.37 -47.81
CA THR A 8 35.72 -31.88 -48.73
C THR A 8 35.29 -32.87 -49.84
N SER A 9 34.02 -32.86 -50.24
CA SER A 9 33.54 -32.91 -51.65
C SER A 9 32.01 -32.65 -51.72
N SER A 10 31.40 -32.30 -52.87
CA SER A 10 31.78 -31.29 -53.88
C SER A 10 30.62 -30.97 -54.85
N LYS A 11 30.49 -29.70 -55.22
CA LYS A 11 30.12 -29.16 -56.56
C LYS A 11 29.12 -29.91 -57.48
N THR A 12 28.12 -29.18 -57.93
CA THR A 12 27.90 -28.70 -59.34
C THR A 12 26.63 -27.83 -59.33
N HIS A 13 26.29 -26.89 -60.21
CA HIS A 13 26.93 -25.97 -61.17
C HIS A 13 25.78 -25.51 -62.11
N THR A 14 25.47 -24.21 -62.17
CA THR A 14 25.13 -23.39 -63.38
C THR A 14 24.12 -23.90 -64.44
N ALA A 15 23.26 -23.07 -65.05
CA ALA A 15 22.95 -21.63 -64.94
C ALA A 15 21.62 -21.29 -65.67
N GLY A 16 21.11 -20.05 -65.56
CA GLY A 16 19.95 -19.57 -66.33
C GLY A 16 19.43 -18.19 -65.89
N ASP A 17 19.76 -17.14 -66.65
CA ASP A 17 19.44 -15.72 -66.42
C ASP A 17 18.87 -15.16 -67.75
N HIS A 18 18.07 -14.10 -67.88
CA HIS A 18 17.68 -12.98 -67.00
C HIS A 18 16.13 -12.88 -66.87
N THR A 19 15.43 -11.87 -66.29
CA THR A 19 15.73 -10.48 -65.87
C THR A 19 14.89 -10.05 -64.65
N SER A 20 15.34 -9.02 -63.92
CA SER A 20 14.50 -7.94 -63.36
C SER A 20 15.38 -6.72 -63.03
N THR A 21 14.84 -5.50 -63.15
CA THR A 21 15.63 -4.26 -63.02
C THR A 21 15.83 -3.80 -61.58
N ARG A 22 17.06 -3.43 -61.21
CA ARG A 22 17.40 -2.84 -59.91
C ARG A 22 17.24 -1.32 -59.90
N ILE A 23 16.62 -0.78 -58.85
CA ILE A 23 17.11 0.42 -58.14
C ILE A 23 16.99 0.16 -56.62
N PRO A 24 17.61 0.95 -55.71
CA PRO A 24 18.68 0.40 -54.87
C PRO A 24 18.29 0.16 -53.41
N GLN A 25 19.18 -0.50 -52.66
CA GLN A 25 19.03 -0.74 -51.23
C GLN A 25 19.11 0.57 -50.43
N GLY A 26 17.95 1.13 -50.08
CA GLY A 26 17.83 2.07 -48.95
C GLY A 26 18.00 1.32 -47.63
N THR A 27 18.76 1.89 -46.69
CA THR A 27 19.12 1.24 -45.43
C THR A 27 17.88 0.94 -44.58
N SER A 28 17.56 -0.34 -44.36
CA SER A 28 16.40 -0.74 -43.56
C SER A 28 16.61 -0.35 -42.09
N LEU A 29 15.81 0.61 -41.62
CA LEU A 29 15.91 1.18 -40.29
C LEU A 29 15.40 0.19 -39.22
N HIS A 30 16.24 -0.75 -38.79
CA HIS A 30 15.99 -1.63 -37.64
C HIS A 30 15.95 -0.82 -36.32
N LEU A 31 14.86 -0.09 -36.08
CA LEU A 31 14.61 0.65 -34.85
C LEU A 31 13.37 0.10 -34.12
N MET A 32 13.64 -0.61 -33.02
CA MET A 32 12.70 -0.95 -31.94
C MET A 32 11.44 -1.72 -32.37
N THR A 33 11.62 -2.98 -32.76
CA THR A 33 10.56 -3.99 -32.59
C THR A 33 10.10 -4.00 -31.13
N SER A 34 8.80 -3.80 -30.90
CA SER A 34 8.25 -3.63 -29.56
C SER A 34 8.23 -4.94 -28.79
N GLY A 35 9.24 -5.15 -27.95
CA GLY A 35 9.20 -6.17 -26.90
C GLY A 35 8.07 -5.92 -25.89
N PRO A 36 7.80 -6.87 -24.98
CA PRO A 36 6.81 -6.67 -23.92
C PRO A 36 7.12 -5.41 -23.10
N PRO A 37 6.10 -4.73 -22.53
CA PRO A 37 6.32 -3.57 -21.68
C PRO A 37 7.36 -3.89 -20.61
N SER A 38 8.40 -3.05 -20.52
CA SER A 38 9.53 -3.31 -19.62
C SER A 38 9.01 -3.52 -18.20
N ARG A 39 9.66 -4.39 -17.41
CA ARG A 39 9.25 -4.62 -16.01
C ARG A 39 9.14 -3.29 -15.24
N LEU A 40 9.99 -2.31 -15.57
CA LEU A 40 9.92 -0.94 -15.07
C LEU A 40 8.63 -0.21 -15.49
N TYR A 41 8.24 -0.23 -16.76
CA TYR A 41 6.95 0.34 -17.21
C TYR A 41 5.78 -0.27 -16.43
N ALA A 42 5.75 -1.59 -16.30
CA ALA A 42 4.68 -2.28 -15.60
C ALA A 42 4.64 -1.90 -14.10
N TRP A 43 5.79 -1.84 -13.42
CA TRP A 43 5.88 -1.36 -12.04
C TRP A 43 5.46 0.11 -11.88
N VAL A 44 5.84 0.99 -12.81
CA VAL A 44 5.42 2.41 -12.81
C VAL A 44 3.92 2.54 -13.10
N PHE A 45 3.37 1.73 -14.01
CA PHE A 45 1.94 1.70 -14.29
C PHE A 45 1.13 1.19 -13.08
N LEU A 46 1.58 0.10 -12.45
CA LEU A 46 1.02 -0.42 -11.19
C LEU A 46 1.07 0.65 -10.09
N ALA A 47 2.25 1.23 -9.83
CA ALA A 47 2.42 2.26 -8.81
C ALA A 47 1.52 3.48 -9.06
N ARG A 48 1.44 3.95 -10.31
CA ARG A 48 0.51 5.02 -10.72
C ARG A 48 -0.94 4.62 -10.46
N LYS A 49 -1.37 3.42 -10.86
CA LYS A 49 -2.76 2.97 -10.69
C LYS A 49 -3.15 2.77 -9.23
N TYR A 50 -2.31 2.13 -8.41
CA TYR A 50 -2.57 2.04 -6.98
C TYR A 50 -2.58 3.42 -6.29
N THR A 51 -1.71 4.34 -6.69
CA THR A 51 -1.72 5.73 -6.18
C THR A 51 -3.00 6.48 -6.60
N GLU A 52 -3.40 6.37 -7.87
CA GLU A 52 -4.65 6.95 -8.39
C GLU A 52 -5.89 6.36 -7.69
N LEU A 53 -5.90 5.06 -7.39
CA LEU A 53 -6.96 4.42 -6.60
C LEU A 53 -6.97 4.92 -5.15
N LEU A 54 -5.82 4.93 -4.46
CA LEU A 54 -5.70 5.39 -3.07
C LEU A 54 -6.10 6.87 -2.90
N ILE A 55 -5.79 7.72 -3.88
CA ILE A 55 -6.22 9.13 -3.88
C ILE A 55 -7.71 9.26 -4.16
N ARG A 56 -8.28 8.46 -5.07
CA ARG A 56 -9.71 8.52 -5.41
C ARG A 56 -10.63 7.89 -4.36
N LEU A 57 -10.19 6.85 -3.65
CA LEU A 57 -11.02 6.11 -2.69
C LEU A 57 -11.65 6.99 -1.60
N PRO A 58 -10.97 7.99 -1.00
CA PRO A 58 -11.61 8.97 -0.12
C PRO A 58 -12.72 9.78 -0.79
N PHE A 59 -12.48 10.34 -1.98
CA PHE A 59 -13.48 11.14 -2.70
C PHE A 59 -14.68 10.30 -3.17
N VAL A 60 -14.43 9.10 -3.70
CA VAL A 60 -15.47 8.14 -4.11
C VAL A 60 -16.24 7.63 -2.88
N GLY A 61 -15.55 7.39 -1.77
CA GLY A 61 -16.16 7.05 -0.49
C GLY A 61 -17.12 8.13 -0.01
N ILE A 62 -16.69 9.39 0.00
CA ILE A 62 -17.56 10.54 0.33
C ILE A 62 -18.73 10.65 -0.67
N TRP A 63 -18.45 10.55 -1.97
CA TRP A 63 -19.47 10.63 -3.03
C TRP A 63 -20.54 9.55 -2.91
N TYR A 64 -20.17 8.34 -2.47
CA TYR A 64 -21.07 7.21 -2.23
C TYR A 64 -21.73 7.22 -0.84
N ILE A 65 -21.53 8.22 0.03
CA ILE A 65 -22.29 8.31 1.29
C ILE A 65 -23.81 8.32 0.99
N PRO A 66 -24.33 9.20 0.11
CA PRO A 66 -25.67 9.04 -0.46
C PRO A 66 -25.79 7.75 -1.28
N LYS A 67 -26.78 6.91 -0.98
CA LYS A 67 -27.08 5.67 -1.73
C LYS A 67 -27.73 5.97 -3.10
N SER A 68 -28.18 7.22 -3.31
CA SER A 68 -28.54 7.79 -4.62
C SER A 68 -27.38 7.82 -5.61
N ASN A 69 -26.15 7.94 -5.11
CA ASN A 69 -24.94 8.15 -5.91
C ASN A 69 -24.17 6.85 -6.18
N ARG A 70 -24.64 5.72 -5.64
CA ARG A 70 -24.03 4.39 -5.80
C ARG A 70 -24.55 3.72 -7.08
N PRO A 71 -23.74 2.90 -7.79
CA PRO A 71 -24.14 2.26 -9.05
C PRO A 71 -25.46 1.49 -8.94
N CYS A 72 -25.57 0.61 -7.94
CA CYS A 72 -26.84 0.02 -7.53
C CYS A 72 -27.30 0.62 -6.20
N SER A 73 -28.56 1.09 -6.20
CA SER A 73 -29.14 1.78 -5.06
C SER A 73 -29.72 0.86 -3.99
N ASN A 74 -29.32 -0.41 -3.90
CA ASN A 74 -29.52 -1.24 -2.71
C ASN A 74 -28.24 -1.53 -1.93
N TRP A 75 -27.10 -1.57 -2.61
CA TRP A 75 -25.81 -1.93 -2.04
C TRP A 75 -25.40 -1.12 -0.80
N SER A 76 -24.68 -1.80 0.10
CA SER A 76 -23.93 -1.16 1.17
C SER A 76 -22.83 -0.24 0.62
N TRP A 77 -22.41 0.74 1.42
CA TRP A 77 -21.32 1.65 1.09
C TRP A 77 -20.03 0.88 0.76
N SER A 78 -19.74 -0.17 1.54
CA SER A 78 -18.63 -1.09 1.29
C SER A 78 -18.72 -1.87 -0.03
N ARG A 79 -19.92 -2.29 -0.48
CA ARG A 79 -20.07 -3.00 -1.78
C ARG A 79 -19.85 -2.06 -2.96
N ALA A 80 -20.39 -0.83 -2.92
CA ALA A 80 -20.18 0.15 -3.99
C ALA A 80 -18.70 0.54 -4.13
N ILE A 81 -17.98 0.71 -3.02
CA ILE A 81 -16.53 0.95 -3.03
C ILE A 81 -15.76 -0.28 -3.57
N LEU A 82 -16.17 -1.49 -3.21
CA LEU A 82 -15.54 -2.73 -3.70
C LEU A 82 -15.66 -2.87 -5.22
N VAL A 83 -16.86 -2.68 -5.80
CA VAL A 83 -17.07 -2.79 -7.26
C VAL A 83 -16.32 -1.68 -7.99
N TYR A 84 -16.32 -0.44 -7.48
CA TYR A 84 -15.48 0.64 -8.03
C TYR A 84 -14.00 0.25 -8.05
N ALA A 85 -13.47 -0.30 -6.96
CA ALA A 85 -12.07 -0.71 -6.87
C ALA A 85 -11.74 -1.92 -7.77
N ALA A 86 -12.69 -2.85 -7.94
CA ALA A 86 -12.55 -3.99 -8.84
C ALA A 86 -12.51 -3.54 -10.31
N ASN A 87 -13.50 -2.79 -10.77
CA ASN A 87 -13.59 -2.22 -12.11
C ASN A 87 -12.34 -1.36 -12.44
N PHE A 88 -11.96 -0.44 -11.54
CA PHE A 88 -10.75 0.38 -11.70
C PHE A 88 -9.46 -0.47 -11.85
N SER A 89 -9.44 -1.67 -11.29
CA SER A 89 -8.31 -2.61 -11.35
C SER A 89 -8.37 -3.58 -12.54
N TRP A 90 -9.51 -3.70 -13.23
CA TRP A 90 -9.75 -4.72 -14.27
C TRP A 90 -8.85 -4.60 -15.50
N GLU A 91 -8.47 -3.38 -15.89
CA GLU A 91 -7.53 -3.15 -17.00
C GLU A 91 -6.05 -3.45 -16.65
N ILE A 92 -5.71 -3.66 -15.37
CA ILE A 92 -4.31 -3.75 -14.93
C ILE A 92 -3.60 -4.96 -15.56
N PRO A 93 -4.10 -6.21 -15.48
CA PRO A 93 -3.40 -7.38 -16.03
C PRO A 93 -3.12 -7.25 -17.53
N TYR A 94 -4.07 -6.69 -18.29
CA TYR A 94 -3.90 -6.44 -19.71
C TYR A 94 -2.77 -5.43 -20.00
N ARG A 95 -2.80 -4.25 -19.37
CA ARG A 95 -1.82 -3.18 -19.62
C ARG A 95 -0.41 -3.48 -19.09
N THR A 96 -0.29 -4.36 -18.09
CA THR A 96 1.03 -4.77 -17.54
C THR A 96 1.58 -6.05 -18.15
N GLY A 97 0.75 -6.81 -18.86
CA GLY A 97 1.07 -8.17 -19.29
C GLY A 97 1.06 -9.20 -18.16
N ARG A 98 1.38 -10.45 -18.53
CA ARG A 98 1.35 -11.67 -17.69
C ARG A 98 2.41 -11.68 -16.57
N LEU A 99 2.32 -10.74 -15.64
CA LEU A 99 3.16 -10.64 -14.43
C LEU A 99 2.60 -11.41 -13.22
N LEU A 100 1.41 -12.01 -13.37
CA LEU A 100 0.69 -12.76 -12.33
C LEU A 100 0.22 -14.15 -12.79
N ASP A 101 -0.03 -14.34 -14.09
CA ASP A 101 -0.37 -15.65 -14.65
C ASP A 101 0.77 -16.66 -14.40
N ARG A 102 0.40 -17.89 -14.02
CA ARG A 102 1.36 -18.99 -13.77
C ARG A 102 1.72 -19.67 -15.09
N ASP A 103 2.86 -20.35 -15.10
CA ASP A 103 3.22 -21.21 -16.23
C ASP A 103 2.37 -22.49 -16.20
N ILE A 104 1.31 -22.51 -17.03
CA ILE A 104 0.39 -23.64 -17.17
C ILE A 104 1.07 -24.96 -17.54
N ASN A 105 2.32 -24.96 -18.02
CA ASN A 105 3.04 -26.18 -18.37
C ASN A 105 3.78 -26.79 -17.17
N ARG A 106 3.86 -26.08 -16.04
CA ARG A 106 4.65 -26.49 -14.88
C ARG A 106 3.78 -27.27 -13.88
N ALA A 107 4.08 -28.56 -13.73
CA ALA A 107 3.50 -29.37 -12.67
C ALA A 107 3.71 -28.73 -11.28
N VAL A 108 2.61 -28.55 -10.54
CA VAL A 108 2.64 -27.98 -9.19
C VAL A 108 2.96 -29.10 -8.18
N PRO A 109 3.99 -28.95 -7.32
CA PRO A 109 4.32 -29.98 -6.33
C PRO A 109 3.14 -30.28 -5.39
N PRO A 110 2.96 -31.53 -4.90
CA PRO A 110 1.83 -31.88 -4.02
C PRO A 110 1.71 -31.03 -2.75
N GLY A 111 2.80 -30.44 -2.25
CA GLY A 111 2.80 -29.52 -1.11
C GLY A 111 2.41 -28.06 -1.42
N GLU A 112 2.20 -27.70 -2.69
CA GLU A 112 1.82 -26.35 -3.11
C GLU A 112 0.33 -26.25 -3.50
N CYS A 113 -0.32 -27.36 -3.87
CA CYS A 113 -1.77 -27.43 -4.13
C CYS A 113 -2.60 -27.49 -2.84
N MET A 114 -2.68 -26.38 -2.11
CA MET A 114 -3.51 -26.25 -0.90
C MET A 114 -5.00 -26.58 -1.17
N GLY A 115 -5.43 -27.78 -0.75
CA GLY A 115 -6.83 -28.22 -0.83
C GLY A 115 -7.30 -28.78 -2.18
N ALA A 116 -6.38 -29.10 -3.11
CA ALA A 116 -6.72 -29.75 -4.38
C ALA A 116 -5.62 -30.72 -4.84
N LYS A 117 -5.95 -31.65 -5.74
CA LYS A 117 -5.00 -32.59 -6.36
C LYS A 117 -4.66 -32.12 -7.76
N PHE A 118 -3.37 -31.94 -8.06
CA PHE A 118 -2.90 -31.72 -9.43
C PHE A 118 -3.06 -33.03 -10.24
N ILE A 119 -3.62 -32.93 -11.44
CA ILE A 119 -3.94 -34.04 -12.34
C ILE A 119 -3.43 -33.69 -13.73
N TRP A 120 -2.89 -34.66 -14.47
CA TRP A 120 -2.65 -34.55 -15.90
C TRP A 120 -3.82 -35.17 -16.67
N VAL A 121 -4.36 -34.40 -17.61
CA VAL A 121 -5.35 -34.83 -18.59
C VAL A 121 -4.62 -35.08 -19.91
N GLU A 122 -4.75 -36.29 -20.44
CA GLU A 122 -4.19 -36.63 -21.76
C GLU A 122 -5.06 -36.05 -22.89
N PRO A 123 -4.47 -35.73 -24.06
CA PRO A 123 -5.23 -35.22 -25.21
C PRO A 123 -6.25 -36.23 -25.72
N VAL A 124 -7.35 -35.74 -26.30
CA VAL A 124 -8.14 -36.55 -27.26
C VAL A 124 -7.31 -36.97 -28.47
N SER A 125 -7.68 -38.10 -29.10
CA SER A 125 -7.20 -38.39 -30.45
C SER A 125 -7.68 -37.32 -31.43
N GLU A 126 -6.92 -37.09 -32.50
CA GLU A 126 -7.34 -36.19 -33.59
C GLU A 126 -8.60 -36.72 -34.31
N ASP A 127 -8.89 -38.03 -34.22
CA ASP A 127 -10.13 -38.64 -34.73
C ASP A 127 -11.40 -38.18 -34.00
N LEU A 128 -11.26 -37.70 -32.74
CA LEU A 128 -12.37 -37.14 -31.96
C LEU A 128 -12.61 -35.65 -32.27
N VAL A 129 -11.80 -35.04 -33.15
CA VAL A 129 -11.98 -33.67 -33.64
C VAL A 129 -12.52 -33.72 -35.07
N GLN A 130 -13.84 -33.61 -35.19
CA GLN A 130 -14.61 -33.78 -36.43
C GLN A 130 -15.47 -32.56 -36.78
N GLY A 131 -16.24 -32.66 -37.86
CA GLY A 131 -17.22 -31.67 -38.29
C GLY A 131 -16.62 -30.28 -38.55
N GLU A 132 -17.41 -29.23 -38.29
CA GLU A 132 -16.96 -27.84 -38.44
C GLU A 132 -15.73 -27.53 -37.58
N ILE A 133 -15.65 -28.09 -36.37
CA ILE A 133 -14.57 -27.85 -35.41
C ILE A 133 -13.22 -28.32 -35.96
N LYS A 134 -13.18 -29.42 -36.72
CA LYS A 134 -11.98 -29.82 -37.48
C LYS A 134 -11.55 -28.75 -38.48
N ALA A 135 -12.48 -28.23 -39.27
CA ALA A 135 -12.20 -27.18 -40.25
C ALA A 135 -11.81 -25.83 -39.62
N TYR A 136 -12.22 -25.53 -38.37
CA TYR A 136 -11.65 -24.42 -37.60
C TYR A 136 -10.24 -24.75 -37.08
N ALA A 137 -10.01 -25.95 -36.54
CA ALA A 137 -8.72 -26.37 -36.00
C ALA A 137 -7.61 -26.40 -37.06
N GLU A 138 -7.91 -26.88 -38.26
CA GLU A 138 -6.99 -26.91 -39.41
C GLU A 138 -6.61 -25.47 -39.86
N ARG A 139 -7.60 -24.58 -40.00
CA ARG A 139 -7.36 -23.15 -40.33
C ARG A 139 -6.57 -22.42 -39.24
N ALA A 140 -6.77 -22.78 -37.98
CA ALA A 140 -6.07 -22.22 -36.83
C ALA A 140 -4.68 -22.86 -36.57
N GLN A 141 -4.34 -23.95 -37.26
CA GLN A 141 -3.16 -24.80 -37.02
C GLN A 141 -3.08 -25.33 -35.58
N VAL A 142 -4.23 -25.73 -35.03
CA VAL A 142 -4.39 -26.20 -33.65
C VAL A 142 -4.50 -27.73 -33.61
N LYS A 143 -3.75 -28.36 -32.69
CA LYS A 143 -3.89 -29.79 -32.34
C LYS A 143 -4.24 -29.97 -30.86
N PRO A 144 -4.82 -31.12 -30.47
CA PRO A 144 -4.93 -31.53 -29.06
C PRO A 144 -3.56 -31.52 -28.36
N CYS A 145 -3.52 -31.27 -27.06
CA CYS A 145 -2.32 -31.47 -26.25
C CYS A 145 -2.68 -31.92 -24.82
N ARG A 146 -1.67 -32.35 -24.07
CA ARG A 146 -1.79 -32.68 -22.65
C ARG A 146 -2.07 -31.40 -21.83
N LEU A 147 -2.91 -31.51 -20.80
CA LEU A 147 -3.43 -30.36 -20.04
C LEU A 147 -3.32 -30.60 -18.52
N PRO A 148 -3.09 -29.55 -17.72
CA PRO A 148 -3.32 -29.60 -16.28
C PRO A 148 -4.82 -29.64 -15.93
N ALA A 149 -5.13 -30.27 -14.80
CA ALA A 149 -6.41 -30.13 -14.13
C ALA A 149 -6.21 -30.15 -12.61
N TYR A 150 -7.17 -29.61 -11.88
CA TYR A 150 -7.16 -29.55 -10.41
C TYR A 150 -8.43 -30.20 -9.87
N GLY A 151 -8.25 -31.31 -9.16
CA GLY A 151 -9.32 -32.02 -8.47
C GLY A 151 -9.59 -31.43 -7.09
N PHE A 152 -10.79 -30.90 -6.86
CA PHE A 152 -11.25 -30.41 -5.55
C PHE A 152 -12.14 -31.46 -4.87
N GLY A 153 -12.06 -31.57 -3.54
CA GLY A 153 -12.78 -32.59 -2.77
C GLY A 153 -12.02 -33.91 -2.63
N ASP A 154 -12.74 -35.03 -2.66
CA ASP A 154 -12.30 -36.31 -2.08
C ASP A 154 -11.35 -37.13 -2.98
N TRP A 155 -10.24 -36.53 -3.43
CA TRP A 155 -9.25 -37.12 -4.34
C TRP A 155 -8.04 -37.81 -3.66
N GLY A 156 -8.03 -37.86 -2.33
CA GLY A 156 -6.83 -38.09 -1.50
C GLY A 156 -6.27 -39.51 -1.43
N GLN A 157 -6.89 -40.50 -2.08
CA GLN A 157 -6.44 -41.90 -2.09
C GLN A 157 -6.36 -42.42 -3.53
N GLU A 158 -5.49 -43.39 -3.82
CA GLU A 158 -5.41 -44.03 -5.15
C GLU A 158 -6.72 -44.75 -5.51
N LYS A 159 -7.35 -45.41 -4.54
CA LYS A 159 -8.69 -46.04 -4.67
C LYS A 159 -9.82 -45.04 -4.97
N LEU A 160 -9.56 -43.72 -4.93
CA LEU A 160 -10.51 -42.64 -5.25
C LEU A 160 -10.14 -41.90 -6.55
N LEU A 161 -9.30 -42.48 -7.42
CA LEU A 161 -9.05 -41.94 -8.75
C LEU A 161 -10.26 -42.17 -9.67
N HIS A 162 -10.63 -43.42 -9.92
CA HIS A 162 -11.76 -43.80 -10.76
C HIS A 162 -13.12 -43.49 -10.11
N ALA A 163 -14.19 -43.48 -10.91
CA ALA A 163 -15.56 -43.27 -10.48
C ALA A 163 -16.08 -44.44 -9.62
N ARG A 164 -16.82 -44.12 -8.56
CA ARG A 164 -17.61 -45.12 -7.82
C ARG A 164 -18.99 -45.28 -8.47
N GLU A 165 -19.65 -46.41 -8.23
CA GLU A 165 -21.00 -46.63 -8.71
C GLU A 165 -21.97 -45.56 -8.16
N GLY A 166 -22.79 -44.98 -9.04
CA GLY A 166 -23.70 -43.88 -8.71
C GLY A 166 -23.04 -42.52 -8.44
N GLU A 167 -21.71 -42.40 -8.43
CA GLU A 167 -21.02 -41.16 -8.07
C GLU A 167 -21.22 -40.06 -9.12
N LYS A 168 -21.66 -38.87 -8.68
CA LYS A 168 -21.75 -37.65 -9.50
C LYS A 168 -20.49 -36.80 -9.39
N ILE A 169 -20.12 -36.14 -10.48
CA ILE A 169 -18.96 -35.24 -10.55
C ILE A 169 -19.31 -33.97 -11.35
N VAL A 170 -18.77 -32.83 -10.94
CA VAL A 170 -18.80 -31.60 -11.75
C VAL A 170 -17.45 -31.38 -12.43
N MET A 171 -17.47 -31.25 -13.74
CA MET A 171 -16.36 -30.71 -14.54
C MET A 171 -16.48 -29.18 -14.58
N HIS A 172 -15.38 -28.44 -14.44
CA HIS A 172 -15.38 -26.99 -14.38
C HIS A 172 -14.45 -26.36 -15.43
N CYS A 173 -15.02 -25.55 -16.31
CA CYS A 173 -14.35 -24.67 -17.27
C CYS A 173 -14.36 -23.23 -16.71
N HIS A 174 -13.20 -22.64 -16.43
CA HIS A 174 -13.13 -21.36 -15.73
C HIS A 174 -13.40 -20.12 -16.62
N GLY A 175 -13.83 -19.01 -16.02
CA GLY A 175 -13.98 -17.71 -16.66
C GLY A 175 -12.66 -17.00 -16.98
N GLY A 176 -12.74 -15.72 -17.37
CA GLY A 176 -11.54 -14.90 -17.66
C GLY A 176 -11.36 -14.43 -19.11
N ALA A 177 -12.47 -14.26 -19.86
CA ALA A 177 -12.48 -13.70 -21.22
C ALA A 177 -11.54 -14.39 -22.23
N TYR A 178 -11.31 -15.70 -22.06
CA TYR A 178 -10.37 -16.54 -22.82
C TYR A 178 -8.88 -16.13 -22.78
N VAL A 179 -8.48 -15.04 -22.11
CA VAL A 179 -7.12 -14.47 -22.18
C VAL A 179 -6.35 -14.42 -20.85
N THR A 180 -7.04 -14.59 -19.72
CA THR A 180 -6.49 -14.59 -18.35
C THR A 180 -7.29 -15.56 -17.44
N ARG A 181 -6.99 -15.58 -16.13
CA ARG A 181 -7.43 -16.57 -15.13
C ARG A 181 -6.85 -17.98 -15.34
N THR A 182 -7.22 -18.90 -14.46
CA THR A 182 -6.62 -20.24 -14.31
C THR A 182 -7.53 -21.11 -13.44
N ALA A 183 -7.51 -22.43 -13.65
CA ALA A 183 -8.17 -23.42 -12.79
C ALA A 183 -7.47 -23.64 -11.43
N HIS A 184 -6.31 -23.01 -11.20
CA HIS A 184 -5.48 -23.24 -10.01
C HIS A 184 -6.22 -22.92 -8.69
N PRO A 185 -6.08 -23.73 -7.63
CA PRO A 185 -6.76 -23.56 -6.32
C PRO A 185 -6.48 -22.26 -5.55
N GLU A 186 -5.78 -21.27 -6.12
CA GLU A 186 -5.52 -19.95 -5.52
C GLU A 186 -6.15 -18.78 -6.29
N ASP A 187 -6.76 -18.99 -7.47
CA ASP A 187 -7.54 -17.96 -8.16
C ASP A 187 -9.00 -17.90 -7.64
N LEU A 188 -9.76 -16.89 -8.09
CA LEU A 188 -11.14 -16.64 -7.74
C LEU A 188 -12.11 -17.56 -8.47
N THR A 189 -11.85 -17.93 -9.73
CA THR A 189 -12.72 -18.83 -10.52
C THR A 189 -12.84 -20.22 -9.87
N ALA A 190 -11.76 -20.72 -9.25
CA ALA A 190 -11.76 -21.91 -8.41
C ALA A 190 -12.74 -21.85 -7.21
N GLY A 191 -13.32 -20.67 -6.91
CA GLY A 191 -14.44 -20.49 -6.00
C GLY A 191 -15.69 -21.28 -6.39
N LEU A 192 -15.96 -21.50 -7.70
CA LEU A 192 -17.08 -22.33 -8.16
C LEU A 192 -16.92 -23.79 -7.70
N SER A 193 -15.80 -24.43 -8.07
CA SER A 193 -15.46 -25.79 -7.65
C SER A 193 -15.41 -25.97 -6.13
N LYS A 194 -14.87 -24.98 -5.39
CA LYS A 194 -14.85 -25.00 -3.92
C LYS A 194 -16.25 -24.88 -3.32
N GLY A 195 -17.08 -23.99 -3.85
CA GLY A 195 -18.45 -23.78 -3.42
C GLY A 195 -19.28 -25.05 -3.54
N ILE A 196 -19.22 -25.71 -4.70
CA ILE A 196 -19.93 -26.98 -4.95
C ILE A 196 -19.49 -28.06 -3.94
N VAL A 197 -18.18 -28.27 -3.73
CA VAL A 197 -17.67 -29.27 -2.76
C VAL A 197 -18.01 -28.93 -1.30
N LYS A 198 -18.21 -27.64 -0.99
CA LYS A 198 -18.52 -27.11 0.35
C LYS A 198 -20.02 -27.13 0.66
N HIS A 199 -20.86 -26.91 -0.35
CA HIS A 199 -22.30 -26.69 -0.19
C HIS A 199 -23.18 -27.83 -0.70
N SER A 200 -22.70 -28.69 -1.61
CA SER A 200 -23.49 -29.79 -2.21
C SER A 200 -23.04 -31.19 -1.77
N LYS A 201 -22.44 -31.34 -0.58
CA LYS A 201 -22.14 -32.66 0.01
C LYS A 201 -23.35 -33.14 0.84
N PRO A 202 -23.77 -34.42 0.70
CA PRO A 202 -23.04 -35.53 0.10
C PRO A 202 -23.21 -35.71 -1.42
N THR A 203 -24.12 -34.97 -2.06
CA THR A 203 -24.53 -35.15 -3.47
C THR A 203 -23.38 -35.09 -4.48
N VAL A 204 -22.40 -34.21 -4.28
CA VAL A 204 -21.18 -34.06 -5.08
C VAL A 204 -19.96 -34.05 -4.15
N SER A 205 -19.25 -35.19 -4.06
CA SER A 205 -18.06 -35.32 -3.20
C SER A 205 -16.79 -34.70 -3.79
N ARG A 206 -16.73 -34.49 -5.11
CA ARG A 206 -15.56 -33.95 -5.82
C ARG A 206 -15.92 -33.24 -7.13
N THR A 207 -15.04 -32.35 -7.57
CA THR A 207 -15.09 -31.67 -8.88
C THR A 207 -13.71 -31.66 -9.54
N LEU A 208 -13.66 -31.47 -10.86
CA LEU A 208 -12.43 -31.38 -11.67
C LEU A 208 -12.44 -30.07 -12.48
N SER A 209 -11.59 -29.11 -12.11
CA SER A 209 -11.36 -27.90 -12.92
C SER A 209 -10.26 -28.12 -13.96
N ILE A 210 -10.48 -27.73 -15.22
CA ILE A 210 -9.50 -27.89 -16.30
C ILE A 210 -8.76 -26.59 -16.66
N GLU A 211 -7.46 -26.69 -16.91
CA GLU A 211 -6.59 -25.57 -17.29
C GLU A 211 -6.46 -25.49 -18.83
N TYR A 212 -7.47 -24.93 -19.50
CA TYR A 212 -7.48 -24.83 -20.96
C TYR A 212 -6.52 -23.75 -21.49
N ARG A 213 -6.09 -23.87 -22.75
CA ARG A 213 -5.10 -22.96 -23.34
C ARG A 213 -5.71 -21.57 -23.62
N LEU A 214 -5.33 -20.60 -22.80
CA LEU A 214 -5.68 -19.18 -22.98
C LEU A 214 -5.16 -18.61 -24.31
N SER A 215 -6.06 -17.94 -25.02
CA SER A 215 -5.80 -17.21 -26.27
C SER A 215 -4.90 -15.98 -26.06
N ALA A 216 -4.29 -15.49 -27.14
CA ALA A 216 -3.58 -14.22 -27.19
C ALA A 216 -3.56 -13.61 -28.59
N SER A 217 -3.46 -12.28 -28.67
CA SER A 217 -3.28 -11.49 -29.90
C SER A 217 -2.43 -10.24 -29.64
N ALA A 218 -2.16 -9.45 -30.69
CA ALA A 218 -1.39 -8.20 -30.59
C ALA A 218 -1.85 -7.32 -29.40
N PRO A 219 -0.93 -6.77 -28.59
CA PRO A 219 0.52 -6.67 -28.79
C PRO A 219 1.33 -7.95 -28.47
N TRP A 220 0.68 -9.03 -28.05
CA TRP A 220 1.33 -10.31 -27.78
C TRP A 220 1.38 -11.19 -29.04
N PRO A 221 2.28 -12.18 -29.13
CA PRO A 221 2.24 -13.19 -30.20
C PRO A 221 0.88 -13.90 -30.22
N SER A 222 0.36 -14.14 -31.42
CA SER A 222 -0.90 -14.87 -31.58
C SER A 222 -0.75 -16.30 -31.04
N LYS A 223 -1.69 -16.74 -30.20
CA LYS A 223 -1.68 -18.08 -29.59
C LYS A 223 -3.10 -18.55 -29.28
N ALA A 224 -3.33 -19.85 -29.43
CA ALA A 224 -4.53 -20.56 -28.98
C ALA A 224 -5.88 -19.86 -29.30
N PRO A 225 -6.15 -19.44 -30.56
CA PRO A 225 -7.47 -18.95 -30.94
C PRO A 225 -8.50 -20.10 -30.93
N PHE A 226 -9.77 -19.80 -31.17
CA PHE A 226 -10.81 -20.78 -31.46
C PHE A 226 -10.33 -21.76 -32.55
N PRO A 227 -10.54 -23.08 -32.41
CA PRO A 227 -11.33 -23.77 -31.39
C PRO A 227 -10.46 -24.36 -30.25
N THR A 228 -9.28 -23.79 -29.93
CA THR A 228 -8.31 -24.42 -29.01
C THR A 228 -8.92 -24.80 -27.65
N ALA A 229 -9.61 -23.86 -26.99
CA ALA A 229 -10.23 -24.11 -25.69
C ALA A 229 -11.31 -25.21 -25.74
N LEU A 230 -12.01 -25.35 -26.88
CA LEU A 230 -13.05 -26.38 -27.11
C LEU A 230 -12.44 -27.78 -27.23
N ILE A 231 -11.31 -27.92 -27.92
CA ILE A 231 -10.54 -29.18 -27.99
C ILE A 231 -9.97 -29.54 -26.59
N ASP A 232 -9.60 -28.54 -25.80
CA ASP A 232 -9.11 -28.74 -24.44
C ASP A 232 -10.23 -29.18 -23.49
N ALA A 233 -11.42 -28.58 -23.60
CA ALA A 233 -12.62 -29.00 -22.88
C ALA A 233 -13.07 -30.41 -23.28
N LEU A 234 -13.02 -30.75 -24.56
CA LEU A 234 -13.28 -32.10 -25.05
C LEU A 234 -12.32 -33.14 -24.44
N SER A 235 -11.04 -32.78 -24.26
CA SER A 235 -10.04 -33.63 -23.61
C SER A 235 -10.35 -33.86 -22.13
N GLY A 236 -10.78 -32.82 -21.41
CA GLY A 236 -11.26 -32.95 -20.02
C GLY A 236 -12.49 -33.86 -19.89
N TYR A 237 -13.46 -33.74 -20.81
CA TYR A 237 -14.67 -34.55 -20.79
C TYR A 237 -14.41 -36.02 -21.16
N ASN A 238 -13.61 -36.25 -22.20
CA ASN A 238 -13.12 -37.58 -22.59
C ASN A 238 -12.39 -38.28 -21.44
N TYR A 239 -11.56 -37.56 -20.67
CA TYR A 239 -10.86 -38.09 -19.51
C TYR A 239 -11.81 -38.56 -18.38
N LEU A 240 -12.90 -37.83 -18.12
CA LEU A 240 -13.90 -38.27 -17.12
C LEU A 240 -14.59 -39.58 -17.51
N ILE A 241 -14.98 -39.73 -18.77
CA ILE A 241 -15.65 -40.94 -19.27
C ILE A 241 -14.63 -42.08 -19.43
N ASN A 242 -13.64 -41.91 -20.31
CA ASN A 242 -12.79 -43.00 -20.81
C ASN A 242 -11.54 -43.27 -19.95
N THR A 243 -11.18 -42.40 -19.00
CA THR A 243 -10.05 -42.64 -18.07
C THR A 243 -10.52 -42.83 -16.62
N LEU A 244 -11.47 -42.02 -16.15
CA LEU A 244 -12.01 -42.17 -14.79
C LEU A 244 -13.24 -43.08 -14.70
N GLY A 245 -13.96 -43.36 -15.79
CA GLY A 245 -15.08 -44.31 -15.80
C GLY A 245 -16.43 -43.72 -15.37
N PHE A 246 -16.61 -42.40 -15.40
CA PHE A 246 -17.89 -41.78 -15.07
C PHE A 246 -18.93 -42.03 -16.17
N LYS A 247 -20.11 -42.56 -15.79
CA LYS A 247 -21.28 -42.63 -16.69
C LYS A 247 -21.70 -41.20 -17.07
N PRO A 248 -21.95 -40.87 -18.35
CA PRO A 248 -22.25 -39.48 -18.79
C PRO A 248 -23.39 -38.82 -18.01
N GLN A 249 -24.46 -39.57 -17.70
CA GLN A 249 -25.61 -39.15 -16.88
C GLN A 249 -25.26 -38.69 -15.45
N ASN A 250 -24.05 -39.01 -14.95
CA ASN A 250 -23.54 -38.59 -13.64
C ASN A 250 -22.60 -37.37 -13.72
N ILE A 251 -22.20 -36.96 -14.92
CA ILE A 251 -21.33 -35.80 -15.14
C ILE A 251 -22.21 -34.56 -15.31
N VAL A 252 -21.92 -33.52 -14.54
CA VAL A 252 -22.40 -32.15 -14.82
C VAL A 252 -21.23 -31.33 -15.33
N ILE A 253 -21.43 -30.52 -16.38
CA ILE A 253 -20.39 -29.60 -16.86
C ILE A 253 -20.78 -28.18 -16.45
N ALA A 254 -19.87 -27.48 -15.78
CA ALA A 254 -20.07 -26.15 -15.22
C ALA A 254 -19.06 -25.14 -15.77
N GLY A 255 -19.47 -23.87 -15.87
CA GLY A 255 -18.53 -22.79 -16.19
C GLY A 255 -19.07 -21.39 -15.93
N ASP A 256 -18.16 -20.52 -15.50
CA ASP A 256 -18.36 -19.09 -15.26
C ASP A 256 -17.93 -18.24 -16.45
N SER A 257 -18.67 -17.17 -16.79
CA SER A 257 -18.25 -16.18 -17.81
C SER A 257 -17.91 -16.84 -19.16
N ALA A 258 -16.70 -16.61 -19.69
CA ALA A 258 -16.15 -17.28 -20.88
C ALA A 258 -16.08 -18.82 -20.75
N GLY A 259 -15.98 -19.36 -19.53
CA GLY A 259 -16.09 -20.79 -19.26
C GLY A 259 -17.50 -21.32 -19.50
N GLY A 260 -18.54 -20.53 -19.19
CA GLY A 260 -19.93 -20.88 -19.52
C GLY A 260 -20.19 -20.95 -21.03
N ASN A 261 -19.63 -20.00 -21.79
CA ASN A 261 -19.62 -20.05 -23.27
C ASN A 261 -18.95 -21.33 -23.78
N LEU A 262 -17.80 -21.70 -23.20
CA LEU A 262 -17.06 -22.91 -23.55
C LEU A 262 -17.85 -24.20 -23.26
N VAL A 263 -18.66 -24.23 -22.21
CA VAL A 263 -19.56 -25.35 -21.89
C VAL A 263 -20.71 -25.47 -22.89
N LEU A 264 -21.30 -24.35 -23.32
CA LEU A 264 -22.31 -24.35 -24.40
C LEU A 264 -21.71 -24.87 -25.71
N ALA A 265 -20.52 -24.40 -26.08
CA ALA A 265 -19.80 -24.84 -27.28
C ALA A 265 -19.44 -26.34 -27.23
N LEU A 266 -19.00 -26.86 -26.09
CA LEU A 266 -18.73 -28.29 -25.89
C LEU A 266 -20.01 -29.12 -26.00
N THR A 267 -21.10 -28.69 -25.35
CA THR A 267 -22.38 -29.42 -25.39
C THR A 267 -22.93 -29.49 -26.81
N ARG A 268 -22.91 -28.36 -27.54
CA ARG A 268 -23.26 -28.33 -28.97
C ARG A 268 -22.38 -29.29 -29.77
N TYR A 269 -21.06 -29.28 -29.55
CA TYR A 269 -20.15 -30.15 -30.28
C TYR A 269 -20.45 -31.64 -30.09
N LEU A 270 -20.63 -32.08 -28.84
CA LEU A 270 -20.99 -33.46 -28.47
C LEU A 270 -22.32 -33.89 -29.10
N ARG A 271 -23.32 -32.99 -29.09
CA ARG A 271 -24.64 -33.22 -29.69
C ARG A 271 -24.59 -33.34 -31.21
N ASP A 272 -23.88 -32.41 -31.86
CA ASP A 272 -23.84 -32.30 -33.32
C ASP A 272 -22.93 -33.37 -33.96
N ASN A 273 -22.14 -34.10 -33.17
CA ASN A 273 -21.19 -35.12 -33.63
C ASN A 273 -21.32 -36.46 -32.86
N PRO A 274 -22.51 -37.08 -32.79
CA PRO A 274 -22.74 -38.29 -31.98
C PRO A 274 -21.85 -39.48 -32.38
N GLN A 275 -21.35 -39.50 -33.61
CA GLN A 275 -20.43 -40.52 -34.14
C GLN A 275 -19.07 -40.58 -33.45
N ILE A 276 -18.67 -39.58 -32.65
CA ILE A 276 -17.40 -39.60 -31.90
C ILE A 276 -17.45 -40.48 -30.64
N GLY A 277 -18.61 -41.06 -30.30
CA GLY A 277 -18.74 -41.99 -29.18
C GLY A 277 -18.67 -41.36 -27.78
N LEU A 278 -18.80 -40.03 -27.66
CA LEU A 278 -18.87 -39.31 -26.39
C LEU A 278 -20.29 -38.77 -26.18
N PRO A 279 -21.14 -39.43 -25.36
CA PRO A 279 -22.51 -38.98 -25.12
C PRO A 279 -22.60 -37.67 -24.36
N LEU A 280 -23.77 -37.02 -24.40
CA LEU A 280 -24.05 -35.80 -23.65
C LEU A 280 -24.00 -35.99 -22.12
N PRO A 281 -23.63 -34.95 -21.35
CA PRO A 281 -23.59 -35.01 -19.90
C PRO A 281 -24.99 -35.05 -19.28
N GLY A 282 -25.09 -35.45 -18.01
CA GLY A 282 -26.33 -35.51 -17.24
C GLY A 282 -26.92 -34.15 -16.85
N GLY A 283 -26.15 -33.06 -16.98
CA GLY A 283 -26.64 -31.69 -16.80
C GLY A 283 -25.58 -30.62 -17.03
N LEU A 284 -26.02 -29.35 -17.10
CA LEU A 284 -25.17 -28.17 -17.22
C LEU A 284 -25.40 -27.18 -16.06
N LEU A 285 -24.34 -26.47 -15.67
CA LEU A 285 -24.39 -25.34 -14.73
C LEU A 285 -23.71 -24.12 -15.37
N LEU A 286 -24.50 -23.15 -15.79
CA LEU A 286 -24.02 -21.94 -16.46
C LEU A 286 -24.09 -20.75 -15.50
N VAL A 287 -22.93 -20.16 -15.22
CA VAL A 287 -22.79 -19.00 -14.32
C VAL A 287 -22.42 -17.79 -15.17
N SER A 288 -23.29 -16.77 -15.23
CA SER A 288 -23.07 -15.53 -16.00
C SER A 288 -22.44 -15.75 -17.40
N PRO A 289 -22.90 -16.72 -18.21
CA PRO A 289 -22.18 -17.19 -19.39
C PRO A 289 -22.08 -16.12 -20.49
N TRP A 290 -20.87 -15.77 -20.93
CA TRP A 290 -20.66 -14.74 -21.97
C TRP A 290 -21.09 -15.24 -23.36
N CYS A 291 -22.30 -14.91 -23.81
CA CYS A 291 -22.99 -15.53 -24.94
C CYS A 291 -23.15 -14.65 -26.19
N ASP A 292 -22.78 -13.36 -26.16
CA ASP A 292 -22.73 -12.50 -27.35
C ASP A 292 -21.38 -11.76 -27.47
N LEU A 293 -20.33 -12.53 -27.78
CA LEU A 293 -19.00 -12.02 -28.14
C LEU A 293 -19.01 -11.17 -29.44
N GLY A 294 -20.12 -11.18 -30.16
CA GLY A 294 -20.41 -10.31 -31.29
C GLY A 294 -20.92 -8.91 -30.91
N GLU A 295 -21.26 -8.69 -29.63
CA GLU A 295 -21.80 -7.45 -29.06
C GLU A 295 -23.09 -6.95 -29.75
N THR A 296 -23.89 -7.85 -30.33
CA THR A 296 -25.14 -7.49 -31.01
C THR A 296 -26.17 -6.86 -30.07
N HIS A 297 -26.24 -7.29 -28.80
CA HIS A 297 -27.11 -6.68 -27.78
C HIS A 297 -26.72 -5.22 -27.51
N TYR A 298 -25.43 -4.92 -27.35
CA TYR A 298 -24.95 -3.54 -27.17
C TYR A 298 -25.21 -2.66 -28.40
N GLN A 299 -25.10 -3.22 -29.61
CA GLN A 299 -25.32 -2.49 -30.86
C GLN A 299 -26.81 -2.24 -31.15
N LYS A 300 -27.68 -3.24 -30.94
CA LYS A 300 -29.12 -3.18 -31.24
C LYS A 300 -29.96 -2.62 -30.09
N HIS A 301 -29.52 -2.80 -28.85
CA HIS A 301 -30.19 -2.34 -27.64
C HIS A 301 -29.28 -1.43 -26.78
N PRO A 302 -28.86 -0.25 -27.28
CA PRO A 302 -28.07 0.72 -26.51
C PRO A 302 -28.82 1.31 -25.30
N ASN A 303 -30.12 1.00 -25.15
CA ASN A 303 -30.93 1.29 -23.97
C ASN A 303 -31.34 0.00 -23.21
N GLY A 304 -30.65 -1.12 -23.39
CA GLY A 304 -30.85 -2.38 -22.67
C GLY A 304 -30.58 -2.27 -21.17
N LEU A 305 -30.71 -3.36 -20.40
CA LEU A 305 -30.28 -3.39 -19.01
C LEU A 305 -28.74 -3.53 -18.93
N SER A 306 -28.14 -4.34 -19.80
CA SER A 306 -26.68 -4.47 -19.96
C SER A 306 -26.00 -3.12 -20.16
N ALA A 307 -26.48 -2.32 -21.13
CA ALA A 307 -25.95 -0.98 -21.41
C ALA A 307 -26.12 -0.01 -20.23
N LYS A 308 -27.27 -0.06 -19.52
CA LYS A 308 -27.51 0.76 -18.31
C LYS A 308 -26.61 0.37 -17.15
N ASN A 309 -26.29 -0.92 -17.02
CA ASN A 309 -25.43 -1.45 -15.97
C ASN A 309 -23.97 -1.05 -16.22
N HIS A 310 -23.54 -1.08 -17.49
CA HIS A 310 -22.26 -0.51 -17.94
C HIS A 310 -22.15 1.00 -17.63
N ASP A 311 -23.11 1.83 -18.07
CA ASP A 311 -23.16 3.28 -17.83
C ASP A 311 -23.09 3.65 -16.32
N ARG A 312 -23.63 2.81 -15.45
CA ARG A 312 -23.62 3.01 -13.98
C ARG A 312 -22.30 2.63 -13.33
N GLY A 313 -21.51 1.76 -13.96
CA GLY A 313 -20.46 1.02 -13.28
C GLY A 313 -21.01 0.04 -12.24
N SER A 314 -22.15 -0.60 -12.50
CA SER A 314 -22.76 -1.57 -11.57
C SER A 314 -22.14 -2.96 -11.62
N ASP A 315 -21.06 -3.13 -12.35
CA ASP A 315 -20.39 -4.41 -12.51
C ASP A 315 -18.85 -4.26 -12.51
N MET A 316 -18.16 -5.34 -12.18
CA MET A 316 -16.69 -5.41 -12.21
C MET A 316 -16.14 -5.30 -13.63
N LEU A 317 -16.94 -5.68 -14.63
CA LEU A 317 -16.59 -5.61 -16.05
C LEU A 317 -16.85 -4.24 -16.71
N SER A 318 -17.47 -3.27 -16.03
CA SER A 318 -17.90 -1.96 -16.59
C SER A 318 -16.75 -0.96 -16.83
N GLY A 319 -15.63 -1.39 -17.40
CA GLY A 319 -14.50 -0.54 -17.82
C GLY A 319 -14.77 0.21 -19.13
N ASP A 320 -13.74 0.80 -19.74
CA ASP A 320 -13.88 1.45 -21.05
C ASP A 320 -14.03 0.42 -22.19
N TRP A 321 -15.28 0.06 -22.51
CA TRP A 321 -15.63 -0.83 -23.62
C TRP A 321 -15.50 -0.17 -25.00
N THR A 322 -15.41 1.16 -25.07
CA THR A 322 -15.22 1.89 -26.34
C THR A 322 -13.79 1.79 -26.87
N SER A 323 -12.84 1.49 -25.98
CA SER A 323 -11.44 1.27 -26.30
C SER A 323 -11.19 -0.11 -26.91
N SER A 324 -10.55 -0.14 -28.09
CA SER A 324 -10.00 -1.35 -28.76
C SER A 324 -8.91 -2.10 -27.96
N TYR A 325 -8.63 -1.61 -26.76
CA TYR A 325 -7.65 -2.08 -25.77
C TYR A 325 -8.32 -2.48 -24.45
N SER A 326 -9.65 -2.62 -24.39
CA SER A 326 -10.34 -3.21 -23.23
C SER A 326 -10.04 -4.71 -23.14
N THR A 327 -10.05 -5.27 -21.93
CA THR A 327 -9.85 -6.73 -21.70
C THR A 327 -10.82 -7.58 -22.52
N VAL A 328 -12.05 -7.08 -22.71
CA VAL A 328 -13.15 -7.73 -23.42
C VAL A 328 -12.93 -7.70 -24.94
N LYS A 329 -12.65 -6.51 -25.51
CA LYS A 329 -12.29 -6.36 -26.94
C LYS A 329 -11.05 -7.17 -27.30
N HIS A 330 -10.11 -7.28 -26.36
CA HIS A 330 -8.93 -8.14 -26.50
C HIS A 330 -9.26 -9.63 -26.41
N GLY A 331 -10.20 -10.02 -25.53
CA GLY A 331 -10.73 -11.38 -25.44
C GLY A 331 -11.31 -11.85 -26.78
N VAL A 332 -12.29 -11.10 -27.32
CA VAL A 332 -12.91 -11.38 -28.63
C VAL A 332 -11.85 -11.46 -29.74
N ARG A 333 -10.96 -10.46 -29.86
CA ARG A 333 -9.88 -10.47 -30.88
C ARG A 333 -8.93 -11.66 -30.74
N SER A 334 -8.64 -12.09 -29.52
CA SER A 334 -7.70 -13.20 -29.27
C SER A 334 -8.34 -14.56 -29.52
N LEU A 335 -9.63 -14.72 -29.20
CA LEU A 335 -10.40 -15.91 -29.52
C LEU A 335 -10.56 -16.07 -31.04
N LEU A 336 -10.85 -14.99 -31.78
CA LEU A 336 -10.96 -15.04 -33.25
C LEU A 336 -9.59 -15.23 -33.93
N GLY A 337 -8.53 -14.68 -33.34
CA GLY A 337 -7.18 -14.71 -33.91
C GLY A 337 -7.12 -14.02 -35.28
N ASN A 338 -6.30 -14.56 -36.18
CA ASN A 338 -6.13 -14.01 -37.54
C ASN A 338 -7.03 -14.68 -38.59
N HIS A 339 -7.85 -15.67 -38.20
CA HIS A 339 -8.56 -16.57 -39.13
C HIS A 339 -10.08 -16.38 -39.14
N LEU A 340 -10.61 -15.53 -38.26
CA LEU A 340 -12.03 -15.16 -38.16
C LEU A 340 -12.15 -13.65 -37.93
N SER A 341 -13.23 -13.06 -38.44
CA SER A 341 -13.56 -11.65 -38.28
C SER A 341 -14.64 -11.42 -37.19
N PRO A 342 -14.82 -10.16 -36.72
CA PRO A 342 -15.96 -9.80 -35.88
C PRO A 342 -17.34 -9.95 -36.56
N ALA A 343 -17.40 -10.17 -37.88
CA ALA A 343 -18.65 -10.54 -38.56
C ALA A 343 -18.96 -12.04 -38.39
N ASP A 344 -17.93 -12.90 -38.44
CA ASP A 344 -18.07 -14.34 -38.19
C ASP A 344 -18.46 -14.62 -36.73
N ALA A 345 -17.88 -13.87 -35.79
CA ALA A 345 -18.22 -13.93 -34.36
C ALA A 345 -19.73 -13.76 -34.09
N ARG A 346 -20.39 -12.88 -34.85
CA ARG A 346 -21.83 -12.59 -34.75
C ARG A 346 -22.72 -13.67 -35.35
N LYS A 347 -22.20 -14.48 -36.28
CA LYS A 347 -22.94 -15.52 -36.99
C LYS A 347 -22.62 -16.96 -36.57
N ASN A 348 -21.59 -17.16 -35.75
CA ASN A 348 -21.16 -18.48 -35.31
C ASN A 348 -21.82 -18.89 -33.97
N PRO A 349 -22.68 -19.92 -33.94
CA PRO A 349 -23.37 -20.36 -32.71
C PRO A 349 -22.43 -21.02 -31.67
N TYR A 350 -21.21 -21.42 -32.04
CA TYR A 350 -20.18 -21.86 -31.10
C TYR A 350 -19.42 -20.71 -30.42
N ILE A 351 -19.59 -19.46 -30.89
CA ILE A 351 -18.91 -18.28 -30.34
C ILE A 351 -19.91 -17.34 -29.66
N SER A 352 -21.05 -17.08 -30.31
CA SER A 352 -22.07 -16.15 -29.80
C SER A 352 -23.49 -16.77 -29.84
N PRO A 353 -23.79 -17.80 -29.02
CA PRO A 353 -25.09 -18.49 -29.03
C PRO A 353 -26.30 -17.59 -28.70
N ALA A 354 -26.11 -16.46 -28.01
CA ALA A 354 -27.16 -15.48 -27.77
C ALA A 354 -27.26 -14.40 -28.87
N SER A 355 -26.33 -14.33 -29.83
CA SER A 355 -26.29 -13.26 -30.84
C SER A 355 -27.63 -13.06 -31.58
N LEU A 356 -27.97 -11.79 -31.77
CA LEU A 356 -29.15 -11.29 -32.48
C LEU A 356 -28.92 -11.19 -34.01
N ASP A 357 -27.74 -11.63 -34.49
CA ASP A 357 -27.38 -11.75 -35.91
C ASP A 357 -27.33 -13.23 -36.39
N LEU A 358 -27.72 -14.20 -35.53
CA LEU A 358 -27.87 -15.61 -35.90
C LEU A 358 -29.11 -15.84 -36.78
N ASP A 359 -29.02 -16.85 -37.63
CA ASP A 359 -30.11 -17.32 -38.50
C ASP A 359 -31.24 -18.00 -37.69
N GLU A 360 -32.51 -17.74 -38.03
CA GLU A 360 -33.66 -18.27 -37.29
C GLU A 360 -33.73 -19.81 -37.29
N GLN A 361 -33.28 -20.46 -38.36
CA GLN A 361 -33.27 -21.92 -38.48
C GLN A 361 -32.18 -22.55 -37.59
N VAL A 362 -31.06 -21.84 -37.40
CA VAL A 362 -30.04 -22.19 -36.40
C VAL A 362 -30.57 -21.94 -34.99
N VAL A 363 -31.21 -20.80 -34.73
CA VAL A 363 -31.75 -20.45 -33.40
C VAL A 363 -32.84 -21.43 -32.95
N ALA A 364 -33.69 -21.92 -33.85
CA ALA A 364 -34.72 -22.91 -33.53
C ALA A 364 -34.12 -24.26 -33.08
N THR A 365 -33.06 -24.71 -33.77
CA THR A 365 -32.51 -26.07 -33.63
C THR A 365 -31.33 -26.16 -32.66
N MET A 366 -30.64 -25.06 -32.33
CA MET A 366 -29.34 -25.12 -31.64
C MET A 366 -29.35 -25.62 -30.19
N PHE A 367 -30.52 -25.67 -29.53
CA PHE A 367 -30.68 -26.21 -28.18
C PHE A 367 -31.53 -27.48 -28.08
N GLU A 368 -32.04 -28.01 -29.20
CA GLU A 368 -32.70 -29.33 -29.22
C GLU A 368 -31.84 -30.39 -28.55
N ASN A 369 -32.46 -31.30 -27.79
CA ASN A 369 -31.81 -32.41 -27.08
C ASN A 369 -30.70 -32.01 -26.08
N PHE A 370 -30.59 -30.74 -25.67
CA PHE A 370 -29.62 -30.34 -24.64
C PHE A 370 -29.89 -31.03 -23.27
N PRO A 371 -28.86 -31.16 -22.41
CA PRO A 371 -29.02 -31.62 -21.02
C PRO A 371 -29.89 -30.68 -20.17
N PRO A 372 -30.41 -31.15 -19.01
CA PRO A 372 -31.02 -30.27 -18.03
C PRO A 372 -30.01 -29.19 -17.60
N THR A 373 -30.42 -27.93 -17.57
CA THR A 373 -29.50 -26.79 -17.41
C THR A 373 -29.96 -25.86 -16.29
N TYR A 374 -29.07 -25.58 -15.34
CA TYR A 374 -29.25 -24.50 -14.36
C TYR A 374 -28.45 -23.27 -14.82
N LEU A 375 -29.15 -22.16 -15.06
CA LEU A 375 -28.57 -20.89 -15.53
C LEU A 375 -28.74 -19.82 -14.46
N VAL A 376 -27.63 -19.27 -13.97
CA VAL A 376 -27.59 -18.31 -12.84
C VAL A 376 -26.77 -17.08 -13.18
N TYR A 377 -27.36 -15.89 -13.02
CA TYR A 377 -26.76 -14.60 -13.38
C TYR A 377 -27.37 -13.45 -12.54
N GLY A 378 -26.74 -12.27 -12.55
CA GLY A 378 -27.15 -11.12 -11.73
C GLY A 378 -27.86 -10.01 -12.51
N ASP A 379 -28.90 -9.37 -11.95
CA ASP A 379 -29.63 -8.30 -12.68
C ASP A 379 -28.85 -6.98 -12.83
N ALA A 380 -27.76 -6.81 -12.07
CA ALA A 380 -26.87 -5.65 -12.12
C ALA A 380 -25.61 -5.88 -12.97
N GLU A 381 -25.44 -7.09 -13.53
CA GLU A 381 -24.33 -7.42 -14.41
C GLU A 381 -24.52 -6.92 -15.84
N ILE A 382 -23.45 -6.87 -16.63
CA ILE A 382 -23.50 -6.34 -18.00
C ILE A 382 -23.86 -7.36 -19.07
N LEU A 383 -24.04 -8.63 -18.73
CA LEU A 383 -24.44 -9.72 -19.63
C LEU A 383 -25.94 -10.07 -19.54
N VAL A 384 -26.66 -9.49 -18.57
CA VAL A 384 -28.07 -9.80 -18.27
C VAL A 384 -29.03 -9.80 -19.48
N ASP A 385 -28.82 -8.98 -20.52
CA ASP A 385 -29.66 -9.02 -21.73
C ASP A 385 -29.34 -10.21 -22.66
N GLU A 386 -28.07 -10.64 -22.75
CA GLU A 386 -27.68 -11.86 -23.50
C GLU A 386 -28.01 -13.15 -22.73
N ASP A 387 -27.93 -13.13 -21.40
CA ASP A 387 -28.36 -14.24 -20.52
C ASP A 387 -29.87 -14.49 -20.57
N ARG A 388 -30.68 -13.44 -20.69
CA ARG A 388 -32.13 -13.55 -20.93
C ARG A 388 -32.42 -14.13 -22.31
N THR A 389 -31.76 -13.63 -23.35
CA THR A 389 -31.86 -14.17 -24.71
C THR A 389 -31.43 -15.64 -24.78
N LEU A 390 -30.39 -16.06 -24.03
CA LEU A 390 -30.01 -17.46 -23.89
C LEU A 390 -31.14 -18.28 -23.24
N TYR A 391 -31.66 -17.84 -22.09
CA TYR A 391 -32.75 -18.51 -21.38
C TYR A 391 -33.99 -18.71 -22.27
N GLU A 392 -34.46 -17.65 -22.94
CA GLU A 392 -35.65 -17.70 -23.80
C GLU A 392 -35.47 -18.69 -24.96
N ARG A 393 -34.28 -18.74 -25.57
CA ARG A 393 -33.95 -19.71 -26.63
C ARG A 393 -33.88 -21.14 -26.10
N MET A 394 -33.26 -21.37 -24.94
CA MET A 394 -33.21 -22.71 -24.33
C MET A 394 -34.60 -23.19 -23.89
N ALA A 395 -35.41 -22.34 -23.26
CA ALA A 395 -36.77 -22.67 -22.82
C ALA A 395 -37.67 -23.04 -24.01
N LYS A 396 -37.50 -22.37 -25.17
CA LYS A 396 -38.21 -22.71 -26.41
C LYS A 396 -37.85 -24.11 -26.96
N SER A 397 -36.62 -24.60 -26.76
CA SER A 397 -36.17 -25.89 -27.31
C SER A 397 -36.20 -27.07 -26.32
N ILE A 398 -36.09 -26.84 -25.00
CA ILE A 398 -36.09 -27.91 -23.97
C ILE A 398 -37.10 -27.72 -22.83
N GLY A 399 -37.94 -26.68 -22.87
CA GLY A 399 -39.00 -26.43 -21.88
C GLY A 399 -38.47 -26.29 -20.46
N ASP A 400 -39.21 -26.86 -19.50
CA ASP A 400 -38.90 -26.80 -18.06
C ASP A 400 -37.56 -27.47 -17.66
N ARG A 401 -36.83 -28.06 -18.62
CA ARG A 401 -35.47 -28.60 -18.41
C ARG A 401 -34.40 -27.51 -18.34
N VAL A 402 -34.72 -26.23 -18.55
CA VAL A 402 -33.86 -25.10 -18.20
C VAL A 402 -34.45 -24.28 -17.04
N VAL A 403 -33.68 -24.18 -15.95
CA VAL A 403 -34.01 -23.41 -14.74
C VAL A 403 -33.22 -22.09 -14.76
N LYS A 404 -33.87 -20.98 -14.39
CA LYS A 404 -33.24 -19.65 -14.31
C LYS A 404 -33.25 -19.10 -12.89
N ASP A 405 -32.07 -18.82 -12.37
CA ASP A 405 -31.82 -18.14 -11.10
C ASP A 405 -31.27 -16.73 -11.38
N GLU A 406 -32.17 -15.77 -11.66
CA GLU A 406 -31.84 -14.37 -11.94
C GLU A 406 -31.81 -13.56 -10.64
N VAL A 407 -30.61 -13.18 -10.19
CA VAL A 407 -30.37 -12.69 -8.82
C VAL A 407 -30.38 -11.15 -8.73
N PRO A 408 -31.31 -10.54 -7.95
CA PRO A 408 -31.36 -9.09 -7.78
C PRO A 408 -30.12 -8.49 -7.11
N ASP A 409 -29.70 -7.32 -7.59
CA ASP A 409 -28.47 -6.60 -7.21
C ASP A 409 -27.17 -7.42 -7.37
N GLY A 410 -27.21 -8.53 -8.12
CA GLY A 410 -26.09 -9.43 -8.41
C GLY A 410 -25.17 -8.90 -9.53
N ILE A 411 -23.86 -9.08 -9.36
CA ILE A 411 -22.80 -8.71 -10.32
C ILE A 411 -22.32 -9.91 -11.13
N HIS A 412 -21.52 -9.69 -12.18
CA HIS A 412 -20.93 -10.77 -12.97
C HIS A 412 -20.13 -11.74 -12.10
N ASP A 413 -20.28 -13.04 -12.36
CA ASP A 413 -19.63 -14.14 -11.64
C ASP A 413 -19.86 -14.14 -10.11
N PHE A 414 -20.91 -13.48 -9.57
CA PHE A 414 -21.12 -13.41 -8.11
C PHE A 414 -21.13 -14.79 -7.43
N PHE A 415 -21.56 -15.83 -8.16
CA PHE A 415 -21.62 -17.23 -7.74
C PHE A 415 -20.24 -17.88 -7.52
N VAL A 416 -19.15 -17.31 -8.04
CA VAL A 416 -17.75 -17.74 -7.76
C VAL A 416 -17.09 -16.93 -6.63
N LEU A 417 -17.68 -15.79 -6.25
CA LEU A 417 -17.11 -14.84 -5.31
C LEU A 417 -17.56 -15.13 -3.87
N GLU A 418 -16.81 -15.94 -3.13
CA GLU A 418 -17.07 -16.22 -1.69
C GLU A 418 -17.09 -14.94 -0.80
N MET A 419 -16.63 -13.78 -1.32
CA MET A 419 -16.75 -12.49 -0.65
C MET A 419 -18.08 -11.75 -0.89
N TRP A 420 -18.96 -12.27 -1.75
CA TRP A 420 -20.25 -11.67 -2.14
C TRP A 420 -21.42 -12.35 -1.39
N GLU A 421 -21.28 -12.42 -0.07
CA GLU A 421 -22.29 -12.98 0.84
C GLU A 421 -23.37 -11.94 1.21
N PRO A 422 -24.63 -12.37 1.43
CA PRO A 422 -25.12 -13.76 1.48
C PRO A 422 -25.49 -14.38 0.11
N GLU A 423 -25.44 -13.64 -0.99
CA GLU A 423 -25.95 -14.07 -2.29
C GLU A 423 -25.19 -15.29 -2.83
N PHE A 424 -23.88 -15.36 -2.60
CA PHE A 424 -23.05 -16.54 -2.87
C PHE A 424 -23.58 -17.81 -2.16
N SER A 425 -23.63 -17.84 -0.82
CA SER A 425 -24.12 -19.02 -0.08
C SER A 425 -25.60 -19.30 -0.31
N GLN A 426 -26.40 -18.31 -0.72
CA GLN A 426 -27.80 -18.51 -1.05
C GLN A 426 -27.99 -19.17 -2.42
N ALA A 427 -27.24 -18.76 -3.45
CA ALA A 427 -27.37 -19.33 -4.79
C ALA A 427 -26.84 -20.77 -4.86
N HIS A 428 -25.71 -21.08 -4.21
CA HIS A 428 -25.23 -22.46 -4.04
C HIS A 428 -26.24 -23.36 -3.32
N LYS A 429 -27.06 -22.80 -2.41
CA LYS A 429 -28.15 -23.53 -1.74
C LYS A 429 -29.41 -23.65 -2.59
N ARG A 430 -29.80 -22.62 -3.37
CA ARG A 430 -30.95 -22.71 -4.30
C ARG A 430 -30.74 -23.85 -5.28
N MET A 431 -29.58 -23.90 -5.93
CA MET A 431 -29.15 -24.95 -6.85
C MET A 431 -29.30 -26.38 -6.28
N GLU A 432 -29.08 -26.58 -4.97
CA GLU A 432 -29.33 -27.89 -4.33
C GLU A 432 -30.82 -28.06 -3.96
N SER A 433 -31.46 -27.03 -3.42
CA SER A 433 -32.83 -27.10 -2.89
C SER A 433 -33.94 -27.17 -3.95
N GLU A 434 -33.72 -26.61 -5.13
CA GLU A 434 -34.71 -26.57 -6.22
C GLU A 434 -34.90 -27.93 -6.91
N LYS A 435 -34.17 -28.96 -6.47
CA LYS A 435 -34.13 -30.30 -7.08
C LYS A 435 -33.95 -30.21 -8.61
N VAL A 436 -32.70 -30.07 -9.05
CA VAL A 436 -32.37 -30.47 -10.43
C VAL A 436 -32.66 -31.97 -10.53
N GLU A 437 -33.81 -32.34 -11.10
CA GLU A 437 -34.27 -33.72 -11.25
C GLU A 437 -33.47 -34.42 -12.35
N ILE A 438 -32.20 -34.66 -12.06
CA ILE A 438 -31.34 -35.64 -12.73
C ILE A 438 -31.87 -37.01 -12.32
N THR A 439 -32.98 -37.40 -12.95
CA THR A 439 -33.81 -38.55 -12.60
C THR A 439 -33.05 -39.86 -12.67
N THR A 440 -33.04 -40.58 -11.55
CA THR A 440 -32.99 -42.04 -11.57
C THR A 440 -34.02 -42.53 -10.57
N ILE A 441 -34.97 -43.35 -11.04
CA ILE A 441 -35.95 -44.01 -10.19
C ILE A 441 -35.24 -45.18 -9.50
N GLU A 442 -35.24 -45.24 -8.16
CA GLU A 442 -35.75 -46.40 -7.40
C GLU A 442 -35.59 -46.31 -5.87
N ASN A 443 -36.62 -46.84 -5.19
CA ASN A 443 -36.64 -47.58 -3.91
C ASN A 443 -35.87 -47.11 -2.65
N ARG A 444 -36.70 -46.79 -1.63
CA ARG A 444 -36.65 -47.30 -0.24
C ARG A 444 -35.53 -46.86 0.73
N SER A 445 -35.91 -45.87 1.55
CA SER A 445 -35.91 -45.95 3.03
C SER A 445 -34.67 -46.51 3.76
N VAL A 446 -33.80 -45.61 4.22
CA VAL A 446 -32.90 -45.86 5.37
C VAL A 446 -33.06 -44.71 6.37
N LYS A 447 -33.03 -45.02 7.68
CA LYS A 447 -33.17 -44.03 8.76
C LYS A 447 -31.98 -43.05 8.78
N SER A 448 -32.26 -41.81 9.13
CA SER A 448 -31.25 -40.78 9.41
C SER A 448 -30.34 -41.19 10.57
N LEU A 449 -29.07 -41.43 10.29
CA LEU A 449 -28.01 -41.53 11.30
C LEU A 449 -27.13 -40.27 11.20
N SER A 450 -27.10 -39.47 12.27
CA SER A 450 -26.30 -38.24 12.32
C SER A 450 -24.81 -38.56 12.47
N LEU A 451 -24.02 -38.29 11.44
CA LEU A 451 -22.56 -38.39 11.49
C LEU A 451 -21.95 -37.09 12.04
N ASP A 452 -21.26 -37.22 13.18
CA ASP A 452 -20.62 -36.12 13.91
C ASP A 452 -19.22 -35.82 13.30
N PRO A 453 -18.80 -34.54 13.13
CA PRO A 453 -17.64 -34.24 12.31
C PRO A 453 -16.31 -34.30 13.08
N SER A 454 -15.37 -35.10 12.57
CA SER A 454 -13.98 -35.26 13.04
C SER A 454 -13.82 -35.85 14.46
N PRO A 455 -12.64 -36.38 14.84
CA PRO A 455 -12.36 -36.68 16.23
C PRO A 455 -12.26 -35.36 17.01
N LYS A 456 -13.38 -34.92 17.58
CA LYS A 456 -13.43 -33.82 18.55
C LYS A 456 -12.38 -34.06 19.63
N ALA A 457 -11.71 -33.01 20.07
CA ALA A 457 -10.79 -33.10 21.20
C ALA A 457 -11.52 -33.74 22.40
N PRO A 458 -10.86 -34.56 23.22
CA PRO A 458 -11.51 -35.26 24.34
C PRO A 458 -11.86 -34.34 25.52
N TRP A 459 -12.03 -33.04 25.27
CA TRP A 459 -12.49 -31.98 26.18
C TRP A 459 -13.36 -30.98 25.41
N SER A 460 -14.27 -30.33 26.12
CA SER A 460 -15.16 -29.29 25.60
C SER A 460 -14.45 -27.94 25.45
N GLU A 461 -14.95 -27.07 24.55
CA GLU A 461 -14.50 -25.67 24.46
C GLU A 461 -14.71 -24.91 25.77
N GLU A 462 -15.70 -25.30 26.58
CA GLU A 462 -15.92 -24.78 27.92
C GLU A 462 -14.80 -25.17 28.90
N GLU A 463 -14.36 -26.44 28.92
CA GLU A 463 -13.23 -26.88 29.75
C GLU A 463 -11.95 -26.14 29.38
N GLU A 464 -11.65 -26.00 28.09
CA GLU A 464 -10.48 -25.25 27.63
C GLU A 464 -10.59 -23.75 27.97
N SER A 465 -11.76 -23.14 27.81
CA SER A 465 -12.00 -21.74 28.20
C SER A 465 -11.86 -21.51 29.70
N LYS A 466 -12.36 -22.43 30.53
CA LYS A 466 -12.21 -22.41 32.00
C LYS A 466 -10.74 -22.55 32.40
N LEU A 467 -10.00 -23.46 31.76
CA LEU A 467 -8.56 -23.63 31.95
C LEU A 467 -7.76 -22.37 31.57
N ILE A 468 -8.00 -21.80 30.38
CA ILE A 468 -7.32 -20.59 29.91
C ILE A 468 -7.54 -19.44 30.90
N ARG A 469 -8.78 -19.22 31.36
CA ARG A 469 -9.09 -18.19 32.36
C ARG A 469 -8.41 -18.47 33.70
N LYS A 470 -8.24 -19.74 34.11
CA LYS A 470 -7.51 -20.13 35.32
C LYS A 470 -6.01 -19.84 35.20
N LEU A 471 -5.41 -20.08 34.03
CA LEU A 471 -4.02 -19.74 33.72
C LEU A 471 -3.82 -18.22 33.72
N ASP A 472 -4.73 -17.47 33.08
CA ASP A 472 -4.67 -16.00 32.99
C ASP A 472 -4.57 -15.35 34.37
N TRP A 473 -5.49 -15.70 35.28
CA TRP A 473 -5.55 -15.15 36.64
C TRP A 473 -4.41 -15.61 37.56
N ARG A 474 -3.71 -16.71 37.24
CA ARG A 474 -2.59 -17.22 38.05
C ARG A 474 -1.22 -16.77 37.55
N ILE A 475 -1.06 -16.59 36.24
CA ILE A 475 0.24 -16.34 35.61
C ILE A 475 0.42 -14.86 35.27
N LEU A 476 -0.58 -14.20 34.66
CA LEU A 476 -0.40 -12.85 34.15
C LEU A 476 -0.16 -11.81 35.26
N PRO A 477 -0.86 -11.79 36.41
CA PRO A 477 -0.60 -10.82 37.47
C PRO A 477 0.82 -10.88 38.02
N VAL A 478 1.35 -12.09 38.26
CA VAL A 478 2.73 -12.29 38.75
C VAL A 478 3.73 -11.75 37.73
N VAL A 479 3.56 -12.13 36.46
CA VAL A 479 4.43 -11.71 35.36
C VAL A 479 4.38 -10.19 35.11
N ILE A 480 3.20 -9.57 35.24
CA ILE A 480 3.00 -8.11 35.13
C ILE A 480 3.75 -7.37 36.25
N VAL A 481 3.63 -7.83 37.50
CA VAL A 481 4.29 -7.19 38.67
C VAL A 481 5.81 -7.26 38.55
N LEU A 482 6.37 -8.41 38.18
CA LEU A 482 7.83 -8.58 38.04
C LEU A 482 8.41 -7.72 36.88
N TYR A 483 7.62 -7.51 35.81
CA TYR A 483 8.04 -6.66 34.69
C TYR A 483 7.85 -5.17 34.95
N LEU A 484 6.83 -4.80 35.72
CA LEU A 484 6.64 -3.44 36.23
C LEU A 484 7.82 -3.04 37.12
N ALA A 485 8.28 -3.92 38.02
CA ALA A 485 9.50 -3.71 38.81
C ALA A 485 10.74 -3.50 37.92
N ASN A 486 10.96 -4.40 36.94
CA ASN A 486 12.06 -4.27 35.96
C ASN A 486 12.05 -2.89 35.25
N PHE A 487 10.89 -2.38 34.83
CA PHE A 487 10.85 -1.10 34.12
C PHE A 487 10.88 0.12 35.06
N ILE A 488 10.45 0.01 36.32
CA ILE A 488 10.61 1.06 37.33
C ILE A 488 12.09 1.39 37.50
N ASP A 489 12.92 0.38 37.80
CA ASP A 489 14.37 0.53 38.02
C ASP A 489 15.07 1.20 36.83
N ARG A 490 14.61 0.91 35.61
CA ARG A 490 15.09 1.52 34.36
C ARG A 490 14.72 3.00 34.23
N THR A 491 13.52 3.42 34.64
CA THR A 491 13.09 4.84 34.61
C THR A 491 13.75 5.67 35.72
N ASN A 492 14.10 5.05 36.85
CA ASN A 492 14.59 5.74 38.04
C ASN A 492 15.90 6.52 37.86
N VAL A 493 16.72 6.20 36.85
CA VAL A 493 17.91 7.01 36.50
C VAL A 493 17.54 8.43 36.06
N GLY A 494 16.41 8.60 35.36
CA GLY A 494 15.86 9.91 34.99
C GLY A 494 15.25 10.66 36.18
N ASN A 495 14.53 9.93 37.06
CA ASN A 495 13.98 10.48 38.30
C ASN A 495 15.13 11.01 39.19
N ALA A 496 16.20 10.23 39.33
CA ALA A 496 17.39 10.55 40.13
C ALA A 496 18.22 11.72 39.56
N LYS A 497 18.33 11.85 38.23
CA LYS A 497 18.97 13.00 37.56
C LYS A 497 18.34 14.33 38.00
N VAL A 498 17.01 14.43 37.94
CA VAL A 498 16.28 15.65 38.36
C VAL A 498 16.30 15.88 39.88
N ALA A 499 16.61 14.84 40.64
CA ALA A 499 16.83 14.87 42.09
C ALA A 499 18.31 14.98 42.53
N GLY A 500 19.23 15.32 41.62
CA GLY A 500 20.59 15.76 41.94
C GLY A 500 21.73 14.77 41.64
N LEU A 501 21.44 13.56 41.13
CA LEU A 501 22.43 12.51 40.85
C LEU A 501 23.73 13.01 40.21
N GLU A 502 23.63 13.81 39.14
CA GLU A 502 24.80 14.30 38.39
C GLU A 502 25.72 15.18 39.24
N LYS A 503 25.15 16.03 40.10
CA LYS A 503 25.91 16.90 41.01
C LYS A 503 26.52 16.10 42.16
N ASP A 504 25.76 15.16 42.72
CA ASP A 504 26.13 14.36 43.89
C ASP A 504 27.31 13.40 43.68
N ILE A 505 27.55 12.96 42.44
CA ILE A 505 28.65 12.04 42.10
C ILE A 505 29.61 12.60 41.05
N GLY A 506 29.53 13.91 40.78
CA GLY A 506 30.47 14.63 39.91
C GLY A 506 30.43 14.20 38.44
N LEU A 507 29.26 13.92 37.88
CA LEU A 507 29.13 13.61 36.45
C LEU A 507 29.29 14.89 35.62
N VAL A 508 30.21 14.87 34.65
CA VAL A 508 30.52 16.01 33.78
C VAL A 508 30.31 15.69 32.30
N GLY A 509 29.88 16.69 31.53
CA GLY A 509 29.66 16.58 30.09
C GLY A 509 28.71 15.43 29.72
N TYR A 510 29.18 14.48 28.91
CA TYR A 510 28.40 13.36 28.42
C TYR A 510 28.45 12.10 29.31
N GLN A 511 29.05 12.16 30.51
CA GLN A 511 29.20 10.97 31.38
C GLN A 511 27.87 10.30 31.75
N TYR A 512 26.80 11.08 31.94
CA TYR A 512 25.45 10.54 32.14
C TYR A 512 24.97 9.72 30.92
N ASN A 513 25.11 10.31 29.72
CA ASN A 513 24.73 9.70 28.43
C ASN A 513 25.53 8.42 28.14
N ILE A 514 26.81 8.36 28.52
CA ILE A 514 27.65 7.15 28.44
C ILE A 514 27.14 6.06 29.40
N GLY A 515 26.78 6.41 30.64
CA GLY A 515 26.19 5.48 31.62
C GLY A 515 24.77 5.00 31.27
N LEU A 516 24.01 5.77 30.49
CA LEU A 516 22.79 5.27 29.83
C LEU A 516 23.14 4.26 28.74
N SER A 517 24.13 4.56 27.91
CA SER A 517 24.52 3.73 26.76
C SER A 517 25.06 2.35 27.17
N ILE A 518 25.95 2.27 28.17
CA ILE A 518 26.57 0.99 28.58
C ILE A 518 25.55 -0.03 29.12
N PHE A 519 24.48 0.45 29.76
CA PHE A 519 23.34 -0.37 30.18
C PHE A 519 22.67 -1.05 28.99
N TYR A 520 22.32 -0.31 27.93
CA TYR A 520 21.66 -0.90 26.76
C TYR A 520 22.60 -1.83 25.96
N ILE A 521 23.91 -1.55 25.93
CA ILE A 521 24.91 -2.44 25.33
C ILE A 521 25.00 -3.77 26.10
N THR A 522 25.12 -3.74 27.42
CA THR A 522 25.20 -4.95 28.27
C THR A 522 23.87 -5.71 28.35
N TYR A 523 22.74 -5.01 28.27
CA TYR A 523 21.41 -5.59 28.10
C TYR A 523 21.31 -6.38 26.78
N ALA A 524 21.66 -5.76 25.64
CA ALA A 524 21.63 -6.43 24.34
C ALA A 524 22.57 -7.66 24.26
N LEU A 525 23.74 -7.58 24.90
CA LEU A 525 24.69 -8.70 24.97
C LEU A 525 24.22 -9.84 25.90
N SER A 526 23.36 -9.56 26.87
CA SER A 526 22.88 -10.56 27.86
C SER A 526 21.53 -11.20 27.50
N GLU A 527 20.71 -10.58 26.61
CA GLU A 527 19.45 -11.16 26.10
C GLU A 527 19.61 -12.65 25.71
N VAL A 528 20.57 -12.96 24.82
CA VAL A 528 20.73 -14.31 24.27
C VAL A 528 21.35 -15.30 25.27
N PRO A 529 22.51 -15.02 25.92
CA PRO A 529 23.10 -15.95 26.89
C PRO A 529 22.19 -16.26 28.08
N SER A 530 21.48 -15.26 28.59
CA SER A 530 20.55 -15.44 29.72
C SER A 530 19.37 -16.34 29.35
N ASN A 531 18.87 -16.27 28.12
CA ASN A 531 17.78 -17.14 27.66
C ASN A 531 18.22 -18.58 27.34
N LEU A 532 19.49 -18.77 26.95
CA LEU A 532 20.08 -20.11 26.87
C LEU A 532 20.23 -20.75 28.25
N LEU A 533 20.52 -19.97 29.29
CA LEU A 533 20.48 -20.42 30.69
C LEU A 533 19.05 -20.71 31.17
N LEU A 534 18.09 -19.82 30.87
CA LEU A 534 16.68 -20.00 31.22
C LEU A 534 16.14 -21.35 30.74
N LYS A 535 16.44 -21.73 29.49
CA LYS A 535 16.04 -23.04 28.92
C LYS A 535 16.66 -24.24 29.64
N ARG A 536 17.85 -24.09 30.25
CA ARG A 536 18.53 -25.16 31.02
C ARG A 536 18.07 -25.25 32.47
N VAL A 537 17.82 -24.11 33.11
CA VAL A 537 17.54 -24.01 34.57
C VAL A 537 16.05 -24.15 34.88
N GLY A 538 15.18 -23.70 33.96
CA GLY A 538 13.75 -23.55 34.17
C GLY A 538 13.36 -22.08 34.38
N ALA A 539 12.33 -21.62 33.68
CA ALA A 539 11.83 -20.25 33.75
C ALA A 539 11.36 -19.86 35.16
N ASP A 540 10.75 -20.83 35.86
CA ASP A 540 10.30 -20.82 37.26
C ASP A 540 11.39 -20.51 38.29
N LYS A 541 12.66 -20.63 37.90
CA LYS A 541 13.81 -20.34 38.77
C LYS A 541 14.66 -19.22 38.20
N TRP A 542 14.87 -19.20 36.89
CA TRP A 542 15.72 -18.19 36.27
C TRP A 542 15.09 -16.79 36.28
N ILE A 543 13.78 -16.65 36.05
CA ILE A 543 13.11 -15.34 36.15
C ILE A 543 13.22 -14.76 37.58
N PRO A 544 12.90 -15.51 38.66
CA PRO A 544 13.17 -15.09 40.03
C PRO A 544 14.65 -14.73 40.31
N VAL A 545 15.61 -15.50 39.78
CA VAL A 545 17.06 -15.18 39.88
C VAL A 545 17.38 -13.83 39.22
N LEU A 546 16.86 -13.57 38.01
CA LEU A 546 17.09 -12.30 37.32
C LEU A 546 16.50 -11.11 38.09
N VAL A 547 15.26 -11.23 38.59
CA VAL A 547 14.60 -10.17 39.37
C VAL A 547 15.34 -9.89 40.69
N THR A 548 15.76 -10.94 41.38
CA THR A 548 16.59 -10.79 42.60
C THR A 548 17.94 -10.14 42.28
N GLY A 549 18.55 -10.50 41.14
CA GLY A 549 19.83 -9.96 40.66
C GLY A 549 19.77 -8.48 40.28
N PHE A 550 18.81 -8.06 39.44
CA PHE A 550 18.69 -6.64 39.08
C PHE A 550 18.18 -5.79 40.26
N GLY A 551 17.31 -6.33 41.13
CA GLY A 551 16.92 -5.67 42.39
C GLY A 551 18.10 -5.43 43.33
N LEU A 552 19.05 -6.37 43.44
CA LEU A 552 20.28 -6.20 44.20
C LEU A 552 21.19 -5.12 43.59
N VAL A 553 21.31 -5.05 42.26
CA VAL A 553 22.09 -3.98 41.61
C VAL A 553 21.39 -2.62 41.75
N CYS A 554 20.05 -2.58 41.67
CA CYS A 554 19.26 -1.39 41.98
C CYS A 554 19.56 -0.92 43.42
N PHE A 555 19.40 -1.79 44.43
CA PHE A 555 19.72 -1.48 45.82
C PHE A 555 21.17 -0.95 45.99
N CYS A 556 22.15 -1.59 45.33
CA CYS A 556 23.55 -1.17 45.35
C CYS A 556 23.80 0.20 44.68
N THR A 557 22.91 0.67 43.79
CA THR A 557 22.98 2.00 43.14
C THR A 557 22.98 3.13 44.18
N THR A 558 22.33 2.92 45.34
CA THR A 558 22.34 3.82 46.51
C THR A 558 23.75 4.27 46.92
N PHE A 559 24.76 3.40 46.80
CA PHE A 559 26.07 3.59 47.40
C PHE A 559 27.13 4.19 46.45
N ILE A 560 26.78 4.50 45.19
CA ILE A 560 27.73 5.07 44.23
C ILE A 560 28.15 6.51 44.60
N LYS A 561 29.41 6.82 44.31
CA LYS A 561 30.08 8.09 44.68
C LYS A 561 30.80 8.80 43.52
N ASN A 562 30.94 8.15 42.36
CA ASN A 562 31.67 8.68 41.21
C ASN A 562 31.20 8.04 39.88
N PHE A 563 31.69 8.56 38.76
CA PHE A 563 31.41 8.05 37.40
C PHE A 563 31.77 6.56 37.22
N ALA A 564 32.86 6.06 37.79
CA ALA A 564 33.24 4.65 37.67
C ALA A 564 32.21 3.72 38.34
N GLY A 565 31.75 4.06 39.55
CA GLY A 565 30.67 3.33 40.23
C GLY A 565 29.36 3.37 39.47
N PHE A 566 29.02 4.52 38.86
CA PHE A 566 27.86 4.64 37.96
C PHE A 566 27.98 3.70 36.76
N MET A 567 29.13 3.69 36.07
CA MET A 567 29.38 2.81 34.92
C MET A 567 29.26 1.32 35.26
N VAL A 568 29.86 0.89 36.37
CA VAL A 568 29.79 -0.52 36.83
C VAL A 568 28.37 -0.94 37.16
N ILE A 569 27.62 -0.13 37.93
CA ILE A 569 26.23 -0.41 38.27
C ILE A 569 25.34 -0.45 37.02
N ARG A 570 25.51 0.48 36.07
CA ARG A 570 24.74 0.50 34.83
C ARG A 570 25.04 -0.72 33.93
N ALA A 571 26.30 -1.17 33.88
CA ALA A 571 26.69 -2.39 33.17
C ALA A 571 26.13 -3.67 33.82
N LEU A 572 26.18 -3.77 35.15
CA LEU A 572 25.62 -4.91 35.88
C LEU A 572 24.09 -4.97 35.79
N LEU A 573 23.40 -3.82 35.84
CA LEU A 573 21.94 -3.77 35.74
C LEU A 573 21.48 -4.23 34.36
N GLY A 574 22.20 -3.83 33.29
CA GLY A 574 21.95 -4.31 31.93
C GLY A 574 22.13 -5.84 31.81
N LEU A 575 23.23 -6.37 32.38
CA LEU A 575 23.53 -7.81 32.40
C LEU A 575 22.42 -8.65 33.07
N TRP A 576 21.79 -8.15 34.14
CA TRP A 576 20.70 -8.85 34.84
C TRP A 576 19.31 -8.62 34.20
N GLU A 577 18.98 -7.40 33.78
CA GLU A 577 17.70 -7.10 33.13
C GLU A 577 17.53 -7.76 31.75
N GLY A 578 18.62 -7.95 30.98
CA GLY A 578 18.55 -8.39 29.57
C GLY A 578 17.82 -9.71 29.34
N GLY A 579 17.89 -10.64 30.31
CA GLY A 579 17.17 -11.90 30.22
C GLY A 579 15.64 -11.79 30.35
N MET A 580 15.12 -10.73 31.01
CA MET A 580 13.77 -10.70 31.57
C MET A 580 12.67 -10.68 30.50
N MET A 581 12.71 -9.74 29.56
CA MET A 581 11.67 -9.60 28.52
C MET A 581 11.56 -10.85 27.61
N PRO A 582 12.64 -11.31 26.93
CA PRO A 582 12.61 -12.55 26.17
C PRO A 582 12.29 -13.78 27.04
N GLY A 583 12.75 -13.81 28.29
CA GLY A 583 12.53 -14.93 29.20
C GLY A 583 11.08 -15.11 29.61
N VAL A 584 10.38 -14.02 29.90
CA VAL A 584 8.92 -14.02 30.11
C VAL A 584 8.18 -14.42 28.82
N ALA A 585 8.61 -13.94 27.65
CA ALA A 585 7.96 -14.30 26.39
C ALA A 585 8.07 -15.81 26.09
N PHE A 586 9.23 -16.42 26.36
CA PHE A 586 9.39 -17.88 26.34
C PHE A 586 8.50 -18.56 27.39
N TYR A 587 8.52 -18.08 28.64
CA TYR A 587 7.73 -18.66 29.72
C TYR A 587 6.23 -18.71 29.41
N LEU A 588 5.63 -17.63 28.90
CA LEU A 588 4.23 -17.59 28.50
C LEU A 588 3.93 -18.56 27.35
N SER A 589 4.88 -18.82 26.44
CA SER A 589 4.71 -19.80 25.36
C SER A 589 4.59 -21.26 25.85
N THR A 590 4.93 -21.56 27.11
CA THR A 590 4.74 -22.91 27.71
C THR A 590 3.33 -23.16 28.27
N TYR A 591 2.42 -22.19 28.17
CA TYR A 591 1.04 -22.28 28.68
C TYR A 591 -0.06 -21.86 27.69
N TYR A 592 0.27 -21.08 26.66
CA TYR A 592 -0.71 -20.48 25.74
C TYR A 592 -0.43 -20.81 24.28
N LYS A 593 -1.50 -21.12 23.51
CA LYS A 593 -1.40 -21.39 22.07
C LYS A 593 -0.88 -20.16 21.32
N ARG A 594 -0.29 -20.35 20.14
CA ARG A 594 0.37 -19.30 19.32
C ARG A 594 -0.51 -18.07 19.08
N HIS A 595 -1.83 -18.26 18.92
CA HIS A 595 -2.78 -17.16 18.69
C HIS A 595 -3.22 -16.44 19.98
N GLU A 596 -3.25 -17.15 21.12
CA GLU A 596 -3.57 -16.63 22.46
C GLU A 596 -2.45 -15.77 23.05
N LEU A 597 -1.20 -16.20 22.80
CA LEU A 597 0.02 -15.62 23.34
C LEU A 597 0.19 -14.15 22.92
N VAL A 598 -0.23 -13.79 21.70
CA VAL A 598 -0.11 -12.45 21.12
C VAL A 598 -0.83 -11.39 21.98
N PHE A 599 -2.07 -11.67 22.41
CA PHE A 599 -2.85 -10.76 23.25
C PHE A 599 -2.23 -10.61 24.65
N ARG A 600 -1.69 -11.70 25.20
CA ARG A 600 -1.09 -11.78 26.54
C ARG A 600 0.25 -11.05 26.62
N ILE A 601 1.08 -11.16 25.58
CA ILE A 601 2.27 -10.32 25.40
C ILE A 601 1.88 -8.84 25.30
N GLY A 602 0.75 -8.51 24.65
CA GLY A 602 0.21 -7.14 24.62
C GLY A 602 -0.12 -6.58 26.01
N ILE A 603 -0.82 -7.37 26.85
CA ILE A 603 -1.12 -7.00 28.25
C ILE A 603 0.19 -6.86 29.05
N PHE A 604 1.08 -7.84 28.98
CA PHE A 604 2.38 -7.84 29.67
C PHE A 604 3.22 -6.60 29.32
N VAL A 605 3.37 -6.28 28.02
CA VAL A 605 4.15 -5.11 27.59
C VAL A 605 3.50 -3.79 28.02
N SER A 606 2.17 -3.72 28.19
CA SER A 606 1.52 -2.49 28.70
C SER A 606 2.03 -2.07 30.08
N ALA A 607 2.52 -3.00 30.90
CA ALA A 607 3.12 -2.71 32.20
C ALA A 607 4.38 -1.83 32.13
N SER A 608 5.07 -1.78 30.97
CA SER A 608 6.19 -0.85 30.71
C SER A 608 5.77 0.63 30.65
N SER A 609 4.51 0.92 30.33
CA SER A 609 3.96 2.28 30.45
C SER A 609 3.53 2.57 31.88
N LEU A 610 2.94 1.56 32.54
CA LEU A 610 2.44 1.69 33.92
C LEU A 610 3.56 1.88 34.93
N SER A 611 4.73 1.28 34.70
CA SER A 611 5.93 1.46 35.52
C SER A 611 6.34 2.92 35.66
N GLY A 612 6.25 3.73 34.59
CA GLY A 612 6.59 5.15 34.62
C GLY A 612 5.65 5.96 35.54
N ALA A 613 4.38 5.55 35.62
CA ALA A 613 3.42 6.11 36.57
C ALA A 613 3.78 5.76 38.02
N PHE A 614 4.15 4.50 38.29
CA PHE A 614 4.57 4.09 39.64
C PHE A 614 5.91 4.71 40.05
N GLY A 615 6.92 4.71 39.18
CA GLY A 615 8.23 5.32 39.47
C GLY A 615 8.14 6.82 39.72
N GLY A 616 7.36 7.56 38.93
CA GLY A 616 7.10 8.99 39.18
C GLY A 616 6.38 9.25 40.51
N LEU A 617 5.40 8.40 40.85
CA LEU A 617 4.66 8.50 42.10
C LEU A 617 5.54 8.16 43.31
N LEU A 618 6.26 7.04 43.28
CA LEU A 618 7.16 6.59 44.34
C LEU A 618 8.30 7.60 44.56
N ALA A 619 8.99 8.03 43.49
CA ALA A 619 10.02 9.06 43.59
C ALA A 619 9.48 10.35 44.24
N SER A 620 8.26 10.79 43.93
CA SER A 620 7.66 11.99 44.55
C SER A 620 7.44 11.88 46.06
N GLY A 621 7.29 10.65 46.58
CA GLY A 621 7.19 10.34 48.01
C GLY A 621 8.57 10.13 48.65
N LEU A 622 9.40 9.26 48.07
CA LEU A 622 10.72 8.88 48.59
C LEU A 622 11.70 10.08 48.65
N LEU A 623 11.56 11.05 47.75
CA LEU A 623 12.33 12.32 47.79
C LEU A 623 11.92 13.27 48.94
N LYS A 624 10.81 13.01 49.64
CA LYS A 624 10.40 13.75 50.86
C LYS A 624 10.87 13.09 52.15
N ILE A 625 11.30 11.82 52.10
CA ILE A 625 11.72 11.08 53.30
C ILE A 625 13.11 11.57 53.73
N PRO A 626 13.33 11.92 55.02
CA PRO A 626 14.66 12.26 55.53
C PRO A 626 15.67 11.13 55.27
N GLN A 627 16.94 11.48 55.01
CA GLN A 627 17.96 10.46 54.78
C GLN A 627 18.21 9.60 56.01
N LEU A 628 18.36 8.28 55.81
CA LEU A 628 18.55 7.32 56.88
C LEU A 628 20.00 7.37 57.40
N LYS A 629 20.16 7.26 58.73
CA LYS A 629 21.50 7.24 59.36
C LYS A 629 22.34 6.09 58.80
N GLY A 630 23.52 6.40 58.29
CA GLY A 630 24.46 5.46 57.69
C GLY A 630 24.44 5.41 56.15
N ILE A 631 23.47 6.05 55.48
CA ILE A 631 23.38 6.10 54.02
C ILE A 631 24.03 7.40 53.49
N PRO A 632 24.73 7.39 52.33
CA PRO A 632 25.32 8.60 51.76
C PRO A 632 24.30 9.70 51.47
N SER A 633 24.67 10.95 51.71
CA SER A 633 23.79 12.12 51.58
C SER A 633 23.34 12.36 50.13
N GLY A 634 22.03 12.40 49.91
CA GLY A 634 21.39 12.82 48.64
C GLY A 634 20.02 12.17 48.46
N ALA A 635 18.98 12.98 48.18
CA ALA A 635 17.59 12.50 48.24
C ALA A 635 17.27 11.37 47.25
N TRP A 636 17.86 11.41 46.04
CA TRP A 636 17.65 10.40 45.00
C TRP A 636 18.04 8.97 45.41
N ARG A 637 18.92 8.81 46.42
CA ARG A 637 19.35 7.49 46.91
C ARG A 637 18.22 6.72 47.59
N ASN A 638 17.21 7.41 48.13
CA ASN A 638 16.02 6.76 48.71
C ASN A 638 15.23 5.95 47.68
N ILE A 639 15.23 6.39 46.41
CA ILE A 639 14.53 5.74 45.29
C ILE A 639 15.10 4.33 45.11
N PHE A 640 16.38 4.24 44.77
CA PHE A 640 17.07 2.96 44.53
C PHE A 640 17.13 2.05 45.77
N LEU A 641 17.24 2.63 46.98
CA LEU A 641 17.24 1.85 48.22
C LEU A 641 15.92 1.11 48.43
N VAL A 642 14.80 1.83 48.41
CA VAL A 642 13.49 1.26 48.74
C VAL A 642 12.97 0.41 47.59
N GLU A 643 13.09 0.89 46.36
CA GLU A 643 12.55 0.19 45.18
C GLU A 643 13.40 -1.05 44.86
N GLY A 644 14.73 -0.97 45.00
CA GLY A 644 15.60 -2.15 44.92
C GLY A 644 15.29 -3.21 46.00
N ALA A 645 15.01 -2.79 47.24
CA ALA A 645 14.61 -3.72 48.32
C ALA A 645 13.25 -4.39 48.02
N ILE A 646 12.28 -3.65 47.48
CA ILE A 646 10.99 -4.20 47.04
C ILE A 646 11.20 -5.19 45.87
N THR A 647 12.03 -4.84 44.88
CA THR A 647 12.36 -5.73 43.76
C THR A 647 13.04 -7.03 44.23
N ILE A 648 13.96 -6.97 45.20
CA ILE A 648 14.55 -8.17 45.82
C ILE A 648 13.46 -9.03 46.47
N ALA A 649 12.56 -8.42 47.27
CA ALA A 649 11.48 -9.16 47.93
C ALA A 649 10.51 -9.81 46.93
N LEU A 650 10.18 -9.13 45.83
CA LEU A 650 9.38 -9.67 44.73
C LEU A 650 10.10 -10.80 43.99
N GLY A 651 11.40 -10.70 43.75
CA GLY A 651 12.23 -11.75 43.16
C GLY A 651 12.29 -13.01 44.04
N LEU A 652 12.50 -12.84 45.35
CA LEU A 652 12.47 -13.96 46.31
C LEU A 652 11.09 -14.60 46.44
N ALA A 653 10.01 -13.80 46.42
CA ALA A 653 8.64 -14.29 46.42
C ALA A 653 8.29 -15.04 45.11
N ALA A 654 8.86 -14.63 43.97
CA ALA A 654 8.57 -15.23 42.67
C ALA A 654 8.96 -16.72 42.58
N PHE A 655 9.96 -17.21 43.33
CA PHE A 655 10.26 -18.64 43.43
C PHE A 655 9.09 -19.49 43.95
N TYR A 656 8.14 -18.89 44.67
CA TYR A 656 6.95 -19.56 45.20
C TYR A 656 5.70 -19.29 44.35
N PHE A 657 5.58 -18.09 43.77
CA PHE A 657 4.38 -17.67 43.03
C PHE A 657 4.44 -17.89 41.51
N LEU A 658 5.63 -18.06 40.91
CA LEU A 658 5.79 -18.30 39.47
C LEU A 658 5.73 -19.81 39.16
N PRO A 659 4.64 -20.35 38.58
CA PRO A 659 4.50 -21.80 38.41
C PRO A 659 5.46 -22.37 37.36
N GLY A 660 6.23 -23.39 37.75
CA GLY A 660 6.96 -24.26 36.82
C GLY A 660 6.03 -25.12 35.95
N PRO A 661 6.56 -25.70 34.85
CA PRO A 661 5.82 -26.20 33.68
C PRO A 661 4.56 -27.01 33.99
N ALA A 662 3.56 -26.98 33.09
CA ALA A 662 2.20 -27.52 33.29
C ALA A 662 2.13 -28.87 34.04
N GLU A 663 2.96 -29.84 33.66
CA GLU A 663 3.17 -31.14 34.33
C GLU A 663 3.30 -31.04 35.87
N LYS A 664 4.09 -30.05 36.32
CA LYS A 664 4.58 -29.82 37.68
C LYS A 664 3.85 -28.66 38.36
N THR A 665 2.92 -28.01 37.66
CA THR A 665 2.09 -26.91 38.18
C THR A 665 1.11 -27.43 39.24
N LYS A 666 1.28 -27.02 40.50
CA LYS A 666 0.49 -27.52 41.65
C LYS A 666 -0.99 -27.09 41.68
N PHE A 667 -1.40 -26.06 40.94
CA PHE A 667 -2.79 -25.58 40.93
C PHE A 667 -3.65 -26.17 39.80
N LEU A 668 -3.05 -26.96 38.90
CA LEU A 668 -3.75 -27.70 37.86
C LEU A 668 -4.02 -29.14 38.36
N ASN A 669 -5.26 -29.61 38.21
CA ASN A 669 -5.58 -31.03 38.42
C ASN A 669 -5.13 -31.87 37.19
N GLU A 670 -5.07 -33.19 37.30
CA GLU A 670 -4.52 -34.04 36.22
C GLU A 670 -5.28 -33.93 34.88
N ARG A 671 -6.60 -33.67 34.91
CA ARG A 671 -7.42 -33.40 33.72
C ARG A 671 -7.04 -32.06 33.08
N GLU A 672 -6.89 -31.01 33.89
CA GLU A 672 -6.43 -29.69 33.45
C GLU A 672 -4.99 -29.73 32.91
N LYS A 673 -4.09 -30.50 33.53
CA LYS A 673 -2.72 -30.71 33.02
C LYS A 673 -2.72 -31.43 31.68
N MET A 674 -3.49 -32.50 31.55
CA MET A 674 -3.61 -33.24 30.30
C MET A 674 -4.13 -32.35 29.17
N ILE A 675 -5.20 -31.57 29.42
CA ILE A 675 -5.68 -30.56 28.46
C ILE A 675 -4.58 -29.52 28.18
N ALA A 676 -3.92 -28.97 29.21
CA ALA A 676 -2.87 -27.96 29.06
C ALA A 676 -1.70 -28.40 28.18
N ILE A 677 -1.29 -29.67 28.29
CA ILE A 677 -0.19 -30.25 27.51
C ILE A 677 -0.68 -30.63 26.11
N GLN A 678 -1.76 -31.41 25.99
CA GLN A 678 -2.24 -31.91 24.68
C GLN A 678 -2.68 -30.78 23.76
N ARG A 679 -3.30 -29.71 24.28
CA ARG A 679 -3.70 -28.54 23.47
C ARG A 679 -2.50 -27.73 22.92
N LEU A 680 -1.33 -27.81 23.57
CA LEU A 680 -0.10 -27.21 23.06
C LEU A 680 0.58 -28.12 22.04
N VAL A 681 0.62 -29.43 22.29
CA VAL A 681 1.10 -30.42 21.30
C VAL A 681 0.27 -30.34 20.00
N GLN A 682 -1.05 -30.21 20.09
CA GLN A 682 -1.92 -30.00 18.93
C GLN A 682 -1.66 -28.67 18.19
N ASP A 683 -1.33 -27.59 18.90
CA ASP A 683 -0.94 -26.30 18.28
C ASP A 683 0.47 -26.40 17.65
N GLU A 684 1.30 -27.34 18.08
CA GLU A 684 2.60 -27.66 17.46
C GLU A 684 2.43 -28.53 16.20
N GLU A 685 1.74 -29.66 16.30
CA GLU A 685 1.53 -30.67 15.24
C GLU A 685 0.60 -30.17 14.12
N GLY A 686 -0.50 -29.48 14.48
CA GLY A 686 -1.45 -28.90 13.52
C GLY A 686 -0.88 -27.73 12.69
N GLY A 687 0.37 -27.33 12.94
CA GLY A 687 1.05 -26.24 12.27
C GLY A 687 1.96 -26.65 11.10
N ASN A 688 1.56 -27.64 10.28
CA ASN A 688 2.30 -28.19 9.12
C ASN A 688 3.82 -28.34 9.39
N THR A 689 4.34 -29.42 9.96
CA THR A 689 4.09 -30.83 9.58
C THR A 689 4.44 -31.81 10.71
N VAL A 690 3.78 -32.97 10.73
CA VAL A 690 4.22 -34.15 11.49
C VAL A 690 5.57 -34.67 10.95
N GLY A 691 6.44 -35.16 11.85
CA GLY A 691 7.43 -36.20 11.52
C GLY A 691 8.61 -35.83 10.61
N SER A 692 9.50 -34.92 11.03
CA SER A 692 10.86 -34.83 10.46
C SER A 692 11.88 -34.37 11.49
N HIS A 693 12.80 -35.26 11.87
CA HIS A 693 14.14 -34.81 12.28
C HIS A 693 14.82 -34.11 11.08
N THR A 694 15.84 -33.29 11.36
CA THR A 694 16.77 -32.69 10.36
C THR A 694 16.16 -31.88 9.20
N VAL A 695 15.43 -30.79 9.51
CA VAL A 695 15.29 -29.67 8.55
C VAL A 695 16.69 -29.12 8.22
N LYS A 696 17.14 -29.29 6.97
CA LYS A 696 18.43 -28.79 6.48
C LYS A 696 18.55 -27.26 6.62
N GLY A 697 19.79 -26.78 6.77
CA GLY A 697 20.15 -25.49 7.38
C GLY A 697 19.70 -24.19 6.69
N ASP A 698 18.96 -24.21 5.58
CA ASP A 698 18.62 -22.97 4.84
C ASP A 698 17.42 -22.20 5.39
N SER A 699 16.58 -22.81 6.22
CA SER A 699 15.26 -22.24 6.54
C SER A 699 15.30 -20.92 7.32
N TRP A 700 16.29 -20.70 8.19
CA TRP A 700 16.37 -19.51 9.04
C TRP A 700 16.73 -18.24 8.25
N TRP A 701 17.55 -18.36 7.19
CA TRP A 701 18.02 -17.25 6.38
C TRP A 701 16.88 -16.52 5.63
N ARG A 702 15.71 -17.18 5.47
CA ARG A 702 14.50 -16.56 4.94
C ARG A 702 13.96 -15.41 5.80
N ALA A 703 14.21 -15.41 7.12
CA ALA A 703 13.82 -14.29 7.99
C ALA A 703 14.63 -13.02 7.66
N PHE A 704 15.93 -13.15 7.39
CA PHE A 704 16.82 -12.06 6.98
C PHE A 704 16.55 -11.59 5.54
N LYS A 705 15.87 -12.38 4.71
CA LYS A 705 15.38 -11.98 3.37
C LYS A 705 13.97 -11.40 3.37
N SER A 706 13.28 -11.37 4.51
CA SER A 706 11.91 -10.85 4.63
C SER A 706 11.91 -9.33 4.78
N LEU A 707 11.53 -8.62 3.71
CA LEU A 707 11.34 -7.16 3.73
C LEU A 707 10.36 -6.71 4.83
N ASN A 708 9.31 -7.49 5.08
CA ASN A 708 8.37 -7.23 6.17
C ASN A 708 9.06 -7.28 7.54
N THR A 709 9.96 -8.26 7.75
CA THR A 709 10.70 -8.40 9.01
C THR A 709 11.62 -7.20 9.21
N TRP A 710 12.30 -6.73 8.16
CA TRP A 710 13.12 -5.51 8.22
C TRP A 710 12.30 -4.24 8.45
N ILE A 711 11.16 -4.06 7.76
CA ILE A 711 10.25 -2.92 8.02
C ILE A 711 9.78 -2.93 9.47
N CYS A 712 9.36 -4.08 10.00
CA CYS A 712 8.96 -4.19 11.41
C CYS A 712 10.14 -3.93 12.37
N ALA A 713 11.35 -4.40 12.06
CA ALA A 713 12.55 -4.21 12.87
C ALA A 713 12.97 -2.73 12.93
N ILE A 714 13.02 -2.05 11.78
CA ILE A 714 13.34 -0.63 11.68
C ILE A 714 12.27 0.21 12.39
N CYS A 715 10.99 -0.07 12.17
CA CYS A 715 9.91 0.61 12.90
C CYS A 715 10.00 0.35 14.41
N PHE A 716 10.38 -0.85 14.85
CA PHE A 716 10.52 -1.18 16.27
C PHE A 716 11.73 -0.47 16.91
N LEU A 717 12.81 -0.20 16.15
CA LEU A 717 13.91 0.68 16.54
C LEU A 717 13.43 2.14 16.68
N LEU A 718 12.76 2.69 15.67
CA LEU A 718 12.24 4.07 15.67
C LEU A 718 11.21 4.30 16.79
N ASN A 719 10.40 3.29 17.11
CA ASN A 719 9.55 3.28 18.30
C ASN A 719 10.36 3.28 19.60
N ASN A 720 11.32 2.36 19.77
CA ASN A 720 12.11 2.29 21.00
C ASN A 720 12.93 3.57 21.24
N MET A 721 13.35 4.28 20.19
CA MET A 721 13.93 5.61 20.31
C MET A 721 13.00 6.58 21.06
N THR A 722 11.71 6.57 20.70
CA THR A 722 10.69 7.45 21.27
C THR A 722 10.25 6.99 22.65
N VAL A 723 9.96 5.69 22.82
CA VAL A 723 9.50 5.12 24.10
C VAL A 723 10.56 5.29 25.20
N GLN A 724 11.83 5.02 24.92
CA GLN A 724 12.89 5.27 25.92
C GLN A 724 13.26 6.77 26.01
N GLY A 725 13.02 7.56 24.96
CA GLY A 725 13.14 9.03 25.02
C GLY A 725 12.24 9.64 26.07
N ILE A 726 10.97 9.24 26.07
CA ILE A 726 10.03 9.56 27.15
C ILE A 726 10.53 8.91 28.46
N SER A 727 10.75 7.60 28.49
CA SER A 727 10.99 6.84 29.74
C SER A 727 12.24 7.27 30.53
N LEU A 728 13.28 7.79 29.87
CA LEU A 728 14.52 8.24 30.52
C LEU A 728 14.57 9.74 30.80
N PHE A 729 13.81 10.56 30.05
CA PHE A 729 13.91 12.02 30.09
C PHE A 729 12.61 12.74 30.45
N MET A 730 11.48 12.04 30.66
CA MET A 730 10.21 12.64 31.07
C MET A 730 10.33 13.57 32.30
N PRO A 731 11.01 13.19 33.41
CA PRO A 731 11.19 14.09 34.55
C PRO A 731 11.98 15.34 34.16
N THR A 732 12.98 15.19 33.28
CA THR A 732 13.85 16.27 32.80
C THR A 732 13.08 17.23 31.89
N LEU A 733 12.17 16.72 31.05
CA LEU A 733 11.24 17.52 30.25
C LEU A 733 10.27 18.29 31.15
N MET A 734 9.70 17.64 32.17
CA MET A 734 8.87 18.33 33.18
C MET A 734 9.70 19.37 33.97
N LYS A 735 10.99 19.13 34.20
CA LYS A 735 11.87 20.09 34.87
C LYS A 735 12.18 21.30 33.98
N GLY A 736 12.43 21.07 32.70
CA GLY A 736 12.62 22.11 31.68
C GLY A 736 11.38 22.95 31.42
N MET A 737 10.19 22.42 31.70
CA MET A 737 8.91 23.15 31.72
C MET A 737 8.72 24.07 32.94
N GLY A 738 9.67 24.11 33.88
CA GLY A 738 9.67 25.03 35.03
C GLY A 738 9.15 24.44 36.35
N TYR A 739 8.73 23.19 36.38
CA TYR A 739 8.12 22.58 37.58
C TYR A 739 9.13 22.31 38.71
N SER A 740 8.64 22.24 39.96
CA SER A 740 9.48 21.87 41.11
C SER A 740 9.93 20.41 41.02
N THR A 741 11.06 20.02 41.64
CA THR A 741 11.63 18.67 41.43
C THR A 741 10.69 17.52 41.83
N ILE A 742 9.86 17.70 42.86
CA ILE A 742 8.85 16.72 43.28
C ILE A 742 7.65 16.72 42.31
N GLU A 743 7.22 17.90 41.89
CA GLU A 743 6.13 18.09 40.92
C GLU A 743 6.49 17.54 39.54
N SER A 744 7.75 17.65 39.11
CA SER A 744 8.25 17.05 37.87
C SER A 744 8.04 15.54 37.85
N GLN A 745 8.20 14.85 38.99
CA GLN A 745 7.89 13.42 39.10
C GLN A 745 6.37 13.18 39.07
N LEU A 746 5.59 13.91 39.86
CA LEU A 746 4.12 13.77 39.91
C LEU A 746 3.46 14.00 38.54
N ARG A 747 3.96 14.95 37.75
CA ARG A 747 3.42 15.27 36.42
C ARG A 747 3.75 14.22 35.36
N THR A 748 4.70 13.31 35.57
CA THR A 748 4.88 12.16 34.66
C THR A 748 3.75 11.14 34.77
N VAL A 749 3.11 11.05 35.95
CA VAL A 749 2.16 9.98 36.28
C VAL A 749 0.92 9.96 35.36
N PRO A 750 0.20 11.08 35.11
CA PRO A 750 -1.02 11.03 34.31
C PRO A 750 -0.79 10.65 32.82
N PRO A 751 0.23 11.19 32.10
CA PRO A 751 0.57 10.72 30.75
C PRO A 751 0.80 9.22 30.66
N TYR A 752 1.50 8.63 31.64
CA TYR A 752 1.76 7.19 31.68
C TYR A 752 0.50 6.36 31.93
N VAL A 753 -0.35 6.74 32.89
CA VAL A 753 -1.62 6.03 33.16
C VAL A 753 -2.54 6.05 31.94
N VAL A 754 -2.68 7.21 31.27
CA VAL A 754 -3.49 7.32 30.04
C VAL A 754 -2.88 6.48 28.92
N ALA A 755 -1.55 6.47 28.77
CA ALA A 755 -0.86 5.61 27.79
C ALA A 755 -1.05 4.12 28.07
N SER A 756 -1.12 3.67 29.34
CA SER A 756 -1.42 2.27 29.68
C SER A 756 -2.82 1.85 29.23
N VAL A 757 -3.83 2.62 29.62
CA VAL A 757 -5.24 2.34 29.27
C VAL A 757 -5.44 2.38 27.76
N PHE A 758 -4.86 3.38 27.09
CA PHE A 758 -4.93 3.52 25.63
C PHE A 758 -4.19 2.39 24.91
N SER A 759 -3.02 1.96 25.40
CA SER A 759 -2.27 0.84 24.83
C SER A 759 -3.04 -0.48 24.88
N ILE A 760 -3.74 -0.76 25.98
CA ILE A 760 -4.61 -1.94 26.11
C ILE A 760 -5.79 -1.85 25.14
N ALA A 761 -6.44 -0.69 25.03
CA ALA A 761 -7.57 -0.47 24.12
C ALA A 761 -7.17 -0.63 22.63
N ILE A 762 -6.04 -0.04 22.22
CA ILE A 762 -5.52 -0.14 20.86
C ILE A 762 -5.03 -1.58 20.57
N ALA A 763 -4.39 -2.26 21.52
CA ALA A 763 -4.01 -3.67 21.36
C ALA A 763 -5.23 -4.57 21.16
N TYR A 764 -6.31 -4.36 21.94
CA TYR A 764 -7.58 -5.08 21.77
C TYR A 764 -8.24 -4.79 20.40
N GLY A 765 -8.28 -3.53 19.97
CA GLY A 765 -8.81 -3.15 18.65
C GLY A 765 -8.01 -3.76 17.48
N SER A 766 -6.68 -3.73 17.59
CA SER A 766 -5.75 -4.34 16.62
C SER A 766 -5.87 -5.87 16.56
N PHE A 767 -6.07 -6.52 17.72
CA PHE A 767 -6.38 -7.95 17.81
C PHE A 767 -7.72 -8.28 17.14
N ARG A 768 -8.82 -7.63 17.57
CA ARG A 768 -10.19 -7.93 17.11
C ARG A 768 -10.42 -7.67 15.61
N SER A 769 -9.65 -6.76 15.00
CA SER A 769 -9.78 -6.40 13.58
C SER A 769 -8.73 -7.04 12.66
N GLY A 770 -7.65 -7.62 13.19
CA GLY A 770 -6.53 -8.21 12.45
C GLY A 770 -5.65 -7.25 11.64
N ARG A 771 -6.16 -6.05 11.29
CA ARG A 771 -5.57 -5.03 10.40
C ARG A 771 -4.47 -4.19 11.06
N ARG A 772 -3.44 -4.85 11.60
CA ARG A 772 -2.36 -4.27 12.43
C ARG A 772 -1.74 -2.98 11.88
N GLY A 773 -1.45 -2.91 10.58
CA GLY A 773 -0.89 -1.72 9.93
C GLY A 773 -1.79 -0.47 10.00
N MET A 774 -3.12 -0.63 9.94
CA MET A 774 -4.05 0.51 10.03
C MET A 774 -4.05 1.16 11.42
N TRP A 775 -3.88 0.36 12.47
CA TRP A 775 -3.77 0.89 13.84
C TRP A 775 -2.45 1.61 14.08
N LEU A 776 -1.35 1.14 13.47
CA LEU A 776 -0.08 1.88 13.45
C LEU A 776 -0.22 3.24 12.74
N LEU A 777 -0.85 3.28 11.56
CA LEU A 777 -1.13 4.52 10.84
C LEU A 777 -2.08 5.48 11.60
N PHE A 778 -2.89 4.99 12.53
CA PHE A 778 -3.74 5.82 13.38
C PHE A 778 -2.97 6.41 14.58
N ILE A 779 -2.10 5.64 15.25
CA ILE A 779 -1.42 6.11 16.48
C ILE A 779 -0.13 6.91 16.22
N VAL A 780 0.58 6.65 15.13
CA VAL A 780 1.84 7.37 14.80
C VAL A 780 1.62 8.89 14.60
N PRO A 781 0.55 9.36 13.93
CA PRO A 781 0.22 10.79 13.87
C PRO A 781 0.05 11.46 15.23
N LEU A 782 -0.40 10.75 16.28
CA LEU A 782 -0.48 11.31 17.64
C LEU A 782 0.92 11.64 18.18
N VAL A 783 1.89 10.75 17.94
CA VAL A 783 3.29 10.95 18.32
C VAL A 783 3.92 12.11 17.56
N ILE A 784 3.71 12.17 16.24
CA ILE A 784 4.18 13.27 15.39
C ILE A 784 3.57 14.61 15.87
N THR A 785 2.27 14.64 16.17
CA THR A 785 1.58 15.84 16.66
C THR A 785 2.13 16.29 18.02
N GLY A 786 2.32 15.35 18.96
CA GLY A 786 2.89 15.65 20.27
C GLY A 786 4.31 16.22 20.18
N LEU A 787 5.19 15.59 19.39
CA LEU A 787 6.55 16.08 19.14
C LEU A 787 6.56 17.44 18.41
N ALA A 788 5.65 17.66 17.46
CA ALA A 788 5.49 18.93 16.77
C ALA A 788 5.06 20.06 17.71
N ILE A 789 4.24 19.77 18.72
CA ILE A 789 3.88 20.73 19.78
C ILE A 789 5.13 21.07 20.62
N LEU A 790 5.84 20.05 21.14
CA LEU A 790 7.06 20.25 21.96
C LEU A 790 8.13 21.10 21.27
N LEU A 791 8.24 20.99 19.95
CA LEU A 791 9.08 21.86 19.12
C LEU A 791 8.46 23.25 18.90
N GLY A 792 7.21 23.29 18.45
CA GLY A 792 6.55 24.48 17.90
C GLY A 792 6.04 25.51 18.91
N THR A 793 5.92 25.19 20.20
CA THR A 793 5.45 26.17 21.20
C THR A 793 6.27 26.20 22.49
N SER A 794 6.42 27.41 23.06
CA SER A 794 6.93 27.61 24.41
C SER A 794 5.87 27.43 25.50
N ASN A 795 4.59 27.30 25.14
CA ASN A 795 3.50 27.19 26.11
C ASN A 795 3.57 25.86 26.90
N THR A 796 3.79 25.96 28.21
CA THR A 796 3.95 24.81 29.12
C THR A 796 2.72 23.89 29.17
N GLN A 797 1.50 24.42 29.09
CA GLN A 797 0.28 23.59 29.10
C GLN A 797 0.13 22.82 27.78
N ALA A 798 0.41 23.46 26.65
CA ALA A 798 0.41 22.81 25.35
C ALA A 798 1.50 21.74 25.26
N ASN A 799 2.72 22.03 25.74
CA ASN A 799 3.80 21.04 25.80
C ASN A 799 3.48 19.87 26.74
N TYR A 800 2.78 20.11 27.84
CA TYR A 800 2.28 19.04 28.71
C TYR A 800 1.23 18.18 27.99
N ALA A 801 0.27 18.78 27.27
CA ALA A 801 -0.69 18.06 26.43
C ALA A 801 -0.01 17.27 25.30
N GLY A 802 1.04 17.84 24.68
CA GLY A 802 1.88 17.17 23.68
C GLY A 802 2.48 15.87 24.24
N VAL A 803 3.01 15.90 25.46
CA VAL A 803 3.54 14.72 26.16
C VAL A 803 2.50 13.57 26.29
N PHE A 804 1.22 13.86 26.56
CA PHE A 804 0.18 12.81 26.54
C PHE A 804 0.06 12.18 25.14
N LEU A 805 0.06 12.96 24.07
CA LEU A 805 -0.07 12.47 22.70
C LEU A 805 1.12 11.58 22.29
N ILE A 806 2.35 11.94 22.68
CA ILE A 806 3.54 11.12 22.45
C ILE A 806 3.42 9.79 23.22
N ALA A 807 3.06 9.83 24.50
CA ALA A 807 2.93 8.63 25.32
C ALA A 807 1.81 7.69 24.81
N MET A 808 0.61 8.23 24.56
CA MET A 808 -0.52 7.48 23.99
C MET A 808 -0.18 6.87 22.63
N GLY A 809 0.51 7.61 21.76
CA GLY A 809 0.80 7.16 20.41
C GLY A 809 1.99 6.17 20.28
N ALA A 810 2.95 6.21 21.21
CA ALA A 810 4.19 5.43 21.12
C ALA A 810 4.09 4.05 21.81
N PHE A 811 3.65 3.98 23.07
CA PHE A 811 3.60 2.70 23.81
C PHE A 811 2.82 1.56 23.12
N PRO A 812 1.71 1.78 22.37
CA PRO A 812 1.03 0.70 21.66
C PRO A 812 1.76 0.20 20.40
N GLN A 813 2.72 0.95 19.84
CA GLN A 813 3.40 0.58 18.59
C GLN A 813 4.18 -0.73 18.74
N GLY A 814 4.87 -0.89 19.87
CA GLY A 814 5.75 -2.03 20.13
C GLY A 814 5.06 -3.39 20.03
N PRO A 815 4.00 -3.65 20.82
CA PRO A 815 3.22 -4.89 20.74
C PRO A 815 2.65 -5.15 19.34
N ILE A 816 2.17 -4.12 18.65
CA ILE A 816 1.54 -4.27 17.33
C ILE A 816 2.59 -4.63 16.27
N LEU A 817 3.78 -4.04 16.31
CA LEU A 817 4.90 -4.37 15.40
C LEU A 817 5.40 -5.80 15.59
N LEU A 818 5.63 -6.23 16.84
CA LEU A 818 6.05 -7.60 17.14
C LEU A 818 4.97 -8.61 16.71
N SER A 819 3.70 -8.26 16.92
CA SER A 819 2.55 -9.04 16.41
C SER A 819 2.53 -9.09 14.89
N TRP A 820 2.79 -7.97 14.20
CA TRP A 820 2.75 -7.88 12.75
C TRP A 820 3.88 -8.68 12.11
N ALA A 821 5.11 -8.61 12.64
CA ALA A 821 6.22 -9.45 12.21
C ALA A 821 5.95 -10.94 12.40
N THR A 822 5.49 -11.35 13.58
CA THR A 822 5.25 -12.78 13.90
C THR A 822 4.10 -13.38 13.10
N ASN A 823 2.99 -12.66 12.93
CA ASN A 823 1.87 -13.11 12.09
C ASN A 823 2.23 -13.14 10.59
N ASN A 824 3.31 -12.46 10.19
CA ASN A 824 3.74 -12.37 8.80
C ASN A 824 4.83 -13.39 8.40
N SER A 825 5.39 -14.12 9.36
CA SER A 825 6.50 -15.05 9.13
C SER A 825 6.12 -16.52 9.35
N ALA A 826 6.41 -17.36 8.34
CA ALA A 826 6.22 -18.80 8.36
C ALA A 826 7.33 -19.48 7.51
N PRO A 827 7.70 -20.75 7.77
CA PRO A 827 7.25 -21.64 8.86
C PRO A 827 7.82 -21.23 10.23
N ASN A 828 7.58 -22.05 11.26
CA ASN A 828 7.88 -21.76 12.68
C ASN A 828 9.32 -21.24 12.93
N THR A 829 10.34 -21.79 12.27
CA THR A 829 11.74 -21.31 12.36
C THR A 829 11.90 -19.87 11.87
N VAL A 830 11.26 -19.52 10.75
CA VAL A 830 11.28 -18.16 10.19
C VAL A 830 10.54 -17.19 11.10
N ARG A 831 9.46 -17.65 11.76
CA ARG A 831 8.72 -16.87 12.76
C ARG A 831 9.60 -16.53 13.97
N ALA A 832 10.24 -17.54 14.57
CA ALA A 832 11.11 -17.37 15.74
C ALA A 832 12.28 -16.40 15.47
N VAL A 833 12.97 -16.59 14.35
CA VAL A 833 14.08 -15.70 13.94
C VAL A 833 13.56 -14.30 13.59
N SER A 834 12.36 -14.16 13.01
CA SER A 834 11.77 -12.83 12.75
C SER A 834 11.42 -12.08 14.03
N SER A 835 10.87 -12.74 15.06
CA SER A 835 10.64 -12.10 16.36
C SER A 835 11.95 -11.68 17.03
N ALA A 836 12.96 -12.56 17.04
CA ALA A 836 14.26 -12.25 17.63
C ALA A 836 14.95 -11.07 16.91
N LEU A 837 14.97 -11.07 15.57
CA LEU A 837 15.57 -10.00 14.77
C LEU A 837 14.86 -8.65 14.98
N VAL A 838 13.53 -8.64 15.05
CA VAL A 838 12.77 -7.40 15.32
C VAL A 838 13.11 -6.84 16.70
N VAL A 839 13.15 -7.67 17.75
CA VAL A 839 13.49 -7.22 19.10
C VAL A 839 14.94 -6.74 19.19
N ALA A 840 15.92 -7.54 18.73
CA ALA A 840 17.34 -7.20 18.82
C ALA A 840 17.69 -5.89 18.08
N ILE A 841 17.09 -5.63 16.91
CA ILE A 841 17.24 -4.35 16.22
C ILE A 841 16.57 -3.20 16.99
N GLY A 842 15.41 -3.46 17.62
CA GLY A 842 14.74 -2.50 18.49
C GLY A 842 15.55 -2.06 19.71
N THR A 843 16.22 -3.01 20.37
CA THR A 843 17.05 -2.80 21.56
C THR A 843 18.24 -1.84 21.31
N MET A 844 18.58 -1.52 20.05
CA MET A 844 19.57 -0.48 19.71
C MET A 844 19.03 0.96 19.74
N GLY A 845 17.72 1.17 19.51
CA GLY A 845 17.10 2.50 19.50
C GLY A 845 17.38 3.36 20.75
N PRO A 846 17.37 2.82 21.98
CA PRO A 846 17.66 3.56 23.21
C PRO A 846 19.11 4.05 23.33
N ILE A 847 20.05 3.42 22.62
CA ILE A 847 21.43 3.92 22.52
C ILE A 847 21.41 5.23 21.74
N VAL A 848 20.71 5.29 20.60
CA VAL A 848 20.53 6.53 19.81
C VAL A 848 19.84 7.61 20.65
N THR A 849 18.78 7.24 21.38
CA THR A 849 18.10 8.15 22.33
C THR A 849 19.05 8.79 23.32
N SER A 850 19.98 8.00 23.87
CA SER A 850 20.95 8.45 24.86
C SER A 850 21.92 9.52 24.30
N TRP A 851 22.02 9.68 22.98
CA TRP A 851 22.89 10.65 22.31
C TRP A 851 22.16 11.81 21.60
N ILE A 852 20.82 11.86 21.63
CA ILE A 852 20.06 13.02 21.10
C ILE A 852 19.58 13.97 22.21
N TYR A 853 19.38 13.49 23.44
CA TYR A 853 19.10 14.35 24.61
C TYR A 853 20.41 14.90 25.20
N LEU A 854 20.93 15.96 24.59
CA LEU A 854 22.22 16.57 24.93
C LEU A 854 22.08 17.66 26.01
N PRO A 855 23.04 17.81 26.94
CA PRO A 855 23.02 18.89 27.94
C PRO A 855 22.97 20.31 27.34
N SER A 856 23.56 20.51 26.16
CA SER A 856 23.58 21.77 25.41
C SER A 856 22.24 22.15 24.76
N ASP A 857 21.28 21.21 24.71
CA ASP A 857 19.94 21.38 24.14
C ASP A 857 18.86 21.52 25.25
N SER A 858 19.30 21.49 26.51
CA SER A 858 18.48 21.83 27.69
C SER A 858 18.05 23.30 27.64
N PRO A 859 16.81 23.66 28.06
CA PRO A 859 15.80 22.83 28.70
C PRO A 859 14.74 22.21 27.77
N ARG A 860 14.73 22.57 26.48
CA ARG A 860 13.63 22.22 25.55
C ARG A 860 13.89 21.02 24.65
N TYR A 861 15.15 20.59 24.52
CA TYR A 861 15.57 19.41 23.78
C TYR A 861 15.08 19.40 22.32
N HIS A 862 15.35 20.48 21.59
CA HIS A 862 14.90 20.67 20.20
C HIS A 862 15.53 19.67 19.23
N ILE A 863 16.80 19.30 19.42
CA ILE A 863 17.48 18.25 18.64
C ILE A 863 16.82 16.90 18.93
N ALA A 864 16.63 16.57 20.21
CA ALA A 864 16.01 15.30 20.59
C ALA A 864 14.59 15.16 20.03
N ASN A 865 13.75 16.18 20.19
CA ASN A 865 12.37 16.18 19.72
C ASN A 865 12.30 16.20 18.18
N GLY A 866 13.21 16.92 17.51
CA GLY A 866 13.31 16.98 16.05
C GLY A 866 13.71 15.65 15.42
N VAL A 867 14.73 14.98 15.98
CA VAL A 867 15.16 13.64 15.52
C VAL A 867 14.07 12.60 15.76
N GLN A 868 13.38 12.64 16.91
CA GLN A 868 12.23 11.75 17.17
C GLN A 868 11.05 12.02 16.20
N LEU A 869 10.79 13.29 15.82
CA LEU A 869 9.76 13.62 14.84
C LEU A 869 10.13 13.06 13.46
N GLY A 870 11.38 13.24 13.03
CA GLY A 870 11.89 12.63 11.79
C GLY A 870 11.82 11.10 11.81
N ALA A 871 12.11 10.48 12.96
CA ALA A 871 12.00 9.04 13.16
C ALA A 871 10.54 8.55 13.04
N GLN A 872 9.58 9.23 13.67
CA GLN A 872 8.16 8.88 13.62
C GLN A 872 7.51 9.20 12.26
N ALA A 873 7.96 10.25 11.56
CA ALA A 873 7.59 10.50 10.17
C ALA A 873 8.13 9.41 9.22
N THR A 874 9.38 8.96 9.44
CA THR A 874 9.97 7.83 8.71
C THR A 874 9.22 6.52 9.00
N PHE A 875 8.85 6.26 10.26
CA PHE A 875 7.98 5.15 10.66
C PHE A 875 6.66 5.21 9.88
N PHE A 876 5.99 6.37 9.87
CA PHE A 876 4.72 6.55 9.16
C PHE A 876 4.85 6.19 7.67
N VAL A 877 5.91 6.66 7.00
CA VAL A 877 6.21 6.31 5.59
C VAL A 877 6.48 4.80 5.42
N LEU A 878 7.26 4.18 6.30
CA LEU A 878 7.58 2.74 6.24
C LEU A 878 6.36 1.84 6.48
N VAL A 879 5.37 2.28 7.27
CA VAL A 879 4.10 1.56 7.46
C VAL A 879 3.09 1.89 6.34
N ALA A 880 3.11 3.10 5.79
CA ALA A 880 2.25 3.52 4.68
C ALA A 880 2.69 2.96 3.32
N THR A 881 3.98 2.65 3.14
CA THR A 881 4.49 1.97 1.93
C THR A 881 3.89 0.56 1.82
N PRO A 882 3.23 0.20 0.70
CA PRO A 882 2.47 -1.06 0.61
C PRO A 882 3.31 -2.35 0.70
N SER A 883 3.50 -2.82 1.93
CA SER A 883 3.95 -4.19 2.23
C SER A 883 2.89 -5.20 1.78
N ARG A 884 3.00 -5.69 0.52
CA ARG A 884 2.15 -6.71 -0.13
C ARG A 884 1.58 -7.74 0.87
N ARG A 885 0.27 -7.70 1.18
CA ARG A 885 -0.42 -8.72 2.00
C ARG A 885 -1.92 -8.84 1.75
N ARG A 886 -2.48 -9.97 2.18
CA ARG A 886 -3.80 -10.53 1.81
C ARG A 886 -4.93 -10.13 2.78
N SER A 887 -6.10 -9.79 2.20
CA SER A 887 -7.52 -9.95 2.65
C SER A 887 -8.10 -9.38 3.98
N GLY A 888 -9.43 -9.09 3.97
CA GLY A 888 -10.32 -8.89 5.15
C GLY A 888 -11.33 -7.70 5.07
N GLY A 889 -12.66 -7.94 5.10
CA GLY A 889 -13.79 -6.94 4.99
C GLY A 889 -14.07 -6.09 6.25
N SER A 890 -15.19 -5.36 6.48
CA SER A 890 -16.49 -5.02 5.81
C SER A 890 -17.05 -3.72 6.52
N PRO A 891 -18.37 -3.38 6.74
CA PRO A 891 -19.67 -3.54 6.04
C PRO A 891 -20.54 -2.20 5.97
N THR A 892 -21.87 -2.27 5.67
CA THR A 892 -22.99 -1.28 5.95
C THR A 892 -22.96 0.14 5.28
N SER A 893 -24.00 0.99 5.06
CA SER A 893 -25.51 0.95 5.13
C SER A 893 -26.18 1.97 4.12
N LYS A 894 -27.51 2.25 4.20
CA LYS A 894 -28.54 2.90 3.27
C LYS A 894 -28.31 4.42 2.90
N THR A 895 -29.14 5.26 2.21
CA THR A 895 -30.53 5.27 1.59
C THR A 895 -30.64 6.08 0.22
N VAL A 896 -31.68 5.84 -0.62
CA VAL A 896 -31.85 5.90 -2.13
C VAL A 896 -32.25 7.25 -2.82
N SER A 897 -32.08 7.38 -4.18
CA SER A 897 -32.99 8.04 -5.20
C SER A 897 -32.25 8.77 -6.38
N THR A 898 -32.24 8.29 -7.64
CA THR A 898 -33.11 8.58 -8.85
C THR A 898 -33.27 10.05 -9.31
N ARG A 899 -33.43 10.46 -10.60
CA ARG A 899 -33.68 9.82 -11.94
C ARG A 899 -33.07 10.75 -13.05
N SER A 900 -32.23 10.30 -13.99
CA SER A 900 -32.52 9.75 -15.35
C SER A 900 -32.94 10.74 -16.48
N ARG A 901 -32.08 10.88 -17.51
CA ARG A 901 -32.37 10.67 -18.97
C ARG A 901 -31.13 10.93 -19.86
N SER A 902 -30.94 10.10 -20.89
CA SER A 902 -29.95 10.14 -21.99
C SER A 902 -30.72 10.10 -23.35
N PRO A 903 -30.18 9.91 -24.59
CA PRO A 903 -28.93 9.24 -25.08
C PRO A 903 -27.98 10.20 -25.87
N VAL A 904 -26.98 9.82 -26.70
CA VAL A 904 -25.80 8.90 -26.64
C VAL A 904 -24.89 9.18 -27.89
N LEU A 905 -23.64 8.68 -27.88
CA LEU A 905 -22.71 8.37 -29.02
C LEU A 905 -21.50 9.30 -29.35
N ASN A 906 -20.41 8.63 -29.72
CA ASN A 906 -19.15 9.08 -30.34
C ASN A 906 -18.14 9.92 -29.51
N ALA A 907 -17.29 9.25 -28.72
CA ALA A 907 -15.98 9.76 -28.30
C ALA A 907 -14.97 8.65 -27.85
N ALA A 908 -14.36 7.93 -28.79
CA ALA A 908 -13.28 6.97 -28.50
C ALA A 908 -12.02 7.29 -29.32
N LEU A 909 -10.86 7.44 -28.66
CA LEU A 909 -9.46 7.34 -29.16
C LEU A 909 -8.46 7.98 -28.16
N ALA A 910 -7.89 7.22 -27.21
CA ALA A 910 -6.81 7.73 -26.34
C ALA A 910 -5.88 6.68 -25.64
N PRO A 911 -4.95 5.99 -26.34
CA PRO A 911 -3.89 5.22 -25.67
C PRO A 911 -2.44 5.64 -25.98
N GLN A 912 -2.13 6.18 -27.17
CA GLN A 912 -0.74 6.46 -27.57
C GLN A 912 -0.11 7.69 -26.90
N ALA A 913 -0.90 8.71 -26.53
CA ALA A 913 -0.37 9.99 -26.02
C ALA A 913 0.41 9.90 -24.69
N THR A 914 0.17 8.86 -23.88
CA THR A 914 0.73 8.79 -22.51
C THR A 914 2.23 8.47 -22.42
N SER A 915 2.83 7.85 -23.44
CA SER A 915 4.29 7.65 -23.50
C SER A 915 5.00 8.98 -23.79
N LEU A 916 4.51 9.72 -24.79
CA LEU A 916 5.09 10.98 -25.24
C LEU A 916 5.05 12.06 -24.16
N LEU A 917 3.91 12.22 -23.46
CA LEU A 917 3.76 13.16 -22.35
C LEU A 917 4.70 12.87 -21.17
N LEU A 918 4.90 11.59 -20.82
CA LEU A 918 5.82 11.20 -19.76
C LEU A 918 7.28 11.50 -20.15
N LEU A 919 7.65 11.19 -21.40
CA LEU A 919 8.96 11.50 -21.96
C LEU A 919 9.23 13.02 -21.98
N HIS A 920 8.25 13.84 -22.39
CA HIS A 920 8.37 15.31 -22.35
C HIS A 920 8.63 15.82 -20.93
N ARG A 921 7.87 15.36 -19.93
CA ARG A 921 8.09 15.73 -18.52
C ARG A 921 9.49 15.32 -18.02
N LEU A 922 10.01 14.16 -18.42
CA LEU A 922 11.36 13.71 -18.08
C LEU A 922 12.44 14.56 -18.76
N ILE A 923 12.25 14.95 -20.03
CA ILE A 923 13.17 15.85 -20.75
C ILE A 923 13.20 17.23 -20.08
N ILE A 924 12.04 17.81 -19.76
CA ILE A 924 11.91 19.09 -19.05
C ILE A 924 12.59 19.03 -17.68
N LEU A 925 12.36 17.97 -16.90
CA LEU A 925 12.99 17.76 -15.61
C LEU A 925 14.51 17.67 -15.74
N SER A 926 15.01 16.90 -16.71
CA SER A 926 16.45 16.71 -16.94
C SER A 926 17.14 18.01 -17.35
N LEU A 927 16.54 18.75 -18.29
CA LEU A 927 17.04 20.03 -18.77
C LEU A 927 17.06 21.09 -17.65
N LEU A 928 15.96 21.22 -16.89
CA LEU A 928 15.90 22.18 -15.79
C LEU A 928 16.85 21.81 -14.65
N SER A 929 16.99 20.52 -14.32
CA SER A 929 17.95 20.05 -13.30
C SER A 929 19.40 20.33 -13.73
N ALA A 930 19.72 20.13 -15.01
CA ALA A 930 21.03 20.45 -15.55
C ALA A 930 21.34 21.96 -15.53
N LEU A 931 20.36 22.80 -15.85
CA LEU A 931 20.52 24.26 -15.82
C LEU A 931 20.63 24.82 -14.40
N VAL A 932 19.75 24.40 -13.47
CA VAL A 932 19.80 24.85 -12.07
C VAL A 932 21.04 24.28 -11.37
N GLY A 933 21.35 23.00 -11.57
CA GLY A 933 22.53 22.35 -10.99
C GLY A 933 23.84 22.91 -11.55
N GLY A 934 23.98 22.99 -12.87
CA GLY A 934 25.16 23.55 -13.53
C GLY A 934 25.37 25.02 -13.23
N GLY A 935 24.30 25.83 -13.21
CA GLY A 935 24.37 27.23 -12.81
C GLY A 935 24.77 27.40 -11.34
N THR A 936 24.27 26.53 -10.46
CA THR A 936 24.67 26.51 -9.04
C THR A 936 26.15 26.15 -8.87
N ILE A 937 26.62 25.10 -9.54
CA ILE A 937 28.04 24.67 -9.52
C ILE A 937 28.94 25.81 -10.05
N TYR A 938 28.59 26.41 -11.19
CA TYR A 938 29.29 27.57 -11.73
C TYR A 938 29.33 28.73 -10.72
N SER A 939 28.20 29.01 -10.05
CA SER A 939 28.12 30.10 -9.07
C SER A 939 29.04 29.89 -7.87
N VAL A 940 29.20 28.65 -7.40
CA VAL A 940 30.13 28.29 -6.32
C VAL A 940 31.59 28.42 -6.79
N LEU A 941 31.92 27.84 -7.94
CA LEU A 941 33.29 27.83 -8.47
C LEU A 941 33.83 29.23 -8.80
N ASN A 942 32.98 30.13 -9.27
CA ASN A 942 33.35 31.50 -9.65
C ASN A 942 32.98 32.54 -8.58
N ASN A 943 32.44 32.10 -7.43
CA ASN A 943 31.92 32.93 -6.35
C ASN A 943 30.93 34.03 -6.84
N THR A 944 30.10 33.72 -7.83
CA THR A 944 29.12 34.66 -8.43
C THR A 944 27.73 34.59 -7.81
N TYR A 945 27.52 33.82 -6.73
CA TYR A 945 26.25 33.80 -6.03
C TYR A 945 26.13 34.99 -5.07
N LEU A 946 24.91 35.50 -4.89
CA LEU A 946 24.58 36.53 -3.90
C LEU A 946 23.63 35.95 -2.85
N ASP A 947 24.04 35.99 -1.59
CA ASP A 947 23.14 35.76 -0.46
C ASP A 947 22.05 36.83 -0.42
N THR A 948 20.81 36.40 -0.69
CA THR A 948 19.62 37.25 -0.64
C THR A 948 18.86 37.14 0.68
N SER A 949 19.20 36.19 1.55
CA SER A 949 18.69 36.12 2.92
C SER A 949 19.26 37.24 3.81
N ASN A 950 20.44 37.76 3.45
CA ASN A 950 21.09 38.87 4.12
C ASN A 950 20.60 40.24 3.59
N PRO A 951 19.77 41.00 4.33
CA PRO A 951 19.27 42.31 3.90
C PRO A 951 20.34 43.36 3.60
N LEU A 952 21.57 43.24 4.12
CA LEU A 952 22.67 44.15 3.79
C LEU A 952 23.17 43.92 2.34
N LEU A 953 23.21 42.67 1.89
CA LEU A 953 23.66 42.28 0.54
C LEU A 953 22.50 42.31 -0.47
N ALA A 954 21.28 41.98 -0.03
CA ALA A 954 20.09 41.92 -0.88
C ALA A 954 19.72 43.28 -1.50
N ASN A 955 19.96 44.40 -0.81
CA ASN A 955 19.67 45.75 -1.31
C ASN A 955 20.79 46.35 -2.19
N LEU A 956 22.05 45.87 -2.08
CA LEU A 956 23.20 46.40 -2.83
C LEU A 956 23.19 45.96 -4.32
N PRO A 957 23.94 46.64 -5.20
CA PRO A 957 24.30 46.09 -6.51
C PRO A 957 25.01 44.74 -6.37
N HIS A 958 24.82 43.83 -7.32
CA HIS A 958 25.59 42.59 -7.34
C HIS A 958 27.09 42.91 -7.57
N PRO A 959 28.07 42.23 -6.93
CA PRO A 959 29.49 42.50 -7.16
C PRO A 959 29.89 42.46 -8.65
N SER A 960 29.41 41.45 -9.39
CA SER A 960 29.59 41.33 -10.85
C SER A 960 28.69 42.25 -11.70
N ALA A 961 27.93 43.19 -11.14
CA ALA A 961 27.03 44.06 -11.91
C ALA A 961 27.77 44.99 -12.90
N GLY A 962 29.04 45.32 -12.61
CA GLY A 962 29.91 46.07 -13.53
C GLY A 962 30.48 45.24 -14.68
N THR A 963 30.45 43.90 -14.58
CA THR A 963 31.09 42.98 -15.56
C THR A 963 30.12 42.02 -16.25
N SER A 964 28.90 41.84 -15.72
CA SER A 964 27.86 41.01 -16.33
C SER A 964 26.50 41.70 -16.29
N TYR A 965 25.88 41.85 -17.47
CA TYR A 965 24.54 42.40 -17.63
C TYR A 965 23.47 41.64 -16.82
N PHE A 966 23.54 40.31 -16.78
CA PHE A 966 22.55 39.50 -16.07
C PHE A 966 22.66 39.60 -14.53
N ALA A 967 23.82 40.01 -14.01
CA ALA A 967 24.00 40.32 -12.59
C ALA A 967 23.36 41.66 -12.17
N GLN A 968 23.03 42.53 -13.13
CA GLN A 968 22.38 43.81 -12.83
C GLN A 968 20.91 43.59 -12.46
N LYS A 969 20.51 43.92 -11.22
CA LYS A 969 19.11 43.83 -10.76
C LYS A 969 18.14 44.72 -11.57
N SER A 970 18.67 45.72 -12.29
CA SER A 970 17.98 46.60 -13.24
C SER A 970 17.75 46.00 -14.63
N ASN A 971 18.35 44.85 -14.98
CA ASN A 971 18.30 44.34 -16.35
C ASN A 971 16.88 44.04 -16.85
N LEU A 972 16.68 44.15 -18.17
CA LEU A 972 15.38 44.06 -18.84
C LEU A 972 14.65 42.75 -18.52
N PHE A 973 15.36 41.62 -18.51
CA PHE A 973 14.77 40.31 -18.26
C PHE A 973 14.33 40.15 -16.80
N ASN A 974 15.10 40.65 -15.84
CA ASN A 974 14.70 40.63 -14.44
C ASN A 974 13.43 41.48 -14.20
N GLN A 975 13.41 42.70 -14.73
CA GLN A 975 12.33 43.67 -14.47
C GLN A 975 11.03 43.35 -15.23
N LEU A 976 11.12 42.90 -16.49
CA LEU A 976 9.94 42.59 -17.29
C LEU A 976 9.48 41.14 -17.17
N PHE A 977 10.40 40.17 -17.14
CA PHE A 977 10.06 38.74 -17.21
C PHE A 977 10.08 38.06 -15.83
N VAL A 978 11.21 38.05 -15.12
CA VAL A 978 11.35 37.29 -13.85
C VAL A 978 10.34 37.76 -12.80
N LYS A 979 10.30 39.06 -12.49
CA LYS A 979 9.37 39.65 -11.50
C LYS A 979 7.88 39.51 -11.87
N LYS A 980 7.57 39.17 -13.13
CA LYS A 980 6.20 39.05 -13.64
C LYS A 980 5.90 37.66 -14.22
N ALA A 981 6.72 36.65 -13.92
CA ALA A 981 6.69 35.40 -14.68
C ALA A 981 5.34 34.66 -14.57
N TRP A 982 4.64 34.71 -13.43
CA TRP A 982 3.29 34.13 -13.34
C TRP A 982 2.25 34.87 -14.19
N ALA A 983 2.37 36.20 -14.35
CA ALA A 983 1.47 36.97 -15.19
C ALA A 983 1.69 36.65 -16.68
N TRP A 984 2.94 36.54 -17.12
CA TRP A 984 3.28 36.08 -18.47
C TRP A 984 2.82 34.64 -18.73
N THR A 985 3.07 33.71 -17.80
CA THR A 985 2.60 32.31 -17.88
C THR A 985 1.07 32.23 -17.93
N THR A 986 0.36 33.08 -17.17
CA THR A 986 -1.10 33.18 -17.20
C THR A 986 -1.62 33.73 -18.53
N GLY A 987 -1.01 34.80 -19.05
CA GLY A 987 -1.36 35.37 -20.36
C GLY A 987 -1.11 34.37 -21.50
N ALA A 988 0.02 33.68 -21.47
CA ALA A 988 0.36 32.61 -22.43
C ALA A 988 -0.64 31.44 -22.35
N PHE A 989 -1.04 31.01 -21.15
CA PHE A 989 -2.06 29.98 -20.98
C PHE A 989 -3.41 30.38 -21.56
N PHE A 990 -3.92 31.57 -21.24
CA PHE A 990 -5.21 32.02 -21.79
C PHE A 990 -5.14 32.27 -23.30
N ALA A 991 -4.03 32.79 -23.83
CA ALA A 991 -3.84 32.90 -25.28
C ALA A 991 -3.87 31.52 -25.96
N LEU A 992 -3.15 30.53 -25.41
CA LEU A 992 -3.19 29.14 -25.91
C LEU A 992 -4.60 28.55 -25.85
N TRP A 993 -5.30 28.72 -24.72
CA TRP A 993 -6.64 28.15 -24.51
C TRP A 993 -7.71 28.81 -25.41
N LEU A 994 -7.68 30.14 -25.55
CA LEU A 994 -8.60 30.90 -26.41
C LEU A 994 -8.37 30.63 -27.90
N THR A 995 -7.13 30.44 -28.34
CA THR A 995 -6.81 30.13 -29.75
C THR A 995 -6.89 28.64 -30.10
N SER A 996 -6.85 27.74 -29.11
CA SER A 996 -7.01 26.29 -29.30
C SER A 996 -8.32 25.94 -30.04
N PRO A 997 -8.36 24.87 -30.85
CA PRO A 997 -9.60 24.23 -31.29
C PRO A 997 -10.54 23.90 -30.12
N THR A 998 -11.86 23.94 -30.36
CA THR A 998 -12.90 23.75 -29.33
C THR A 998 -12.73 22.48 -28.52
N HIS A 999 -12.37 21.36 -29.15
CA HIS A 999 -12.15 20.06 -28.50
C HIS A 999 -10.97 20.04 -27.50
N LEU A 1000 -10.07 21.03 -27.54
CA LEU A 1000 -8.97 21.21 -26.59
C LEU A 1000 -9.28 22.23 -25.46
N ARG A 1001 -10.40 22.96 -25.52
CA ARG A 1001 -10.81 23.97 -24.51
C ARG A 1001 -11.46 23.37 -23.27
N LYS A 1002 -10.90 22.26 -22.77
CA LYS A 1002 -11.47 21.50 -21.64
C LYS A 1002 -11.42 22.33 -20.34
N PRO A 1003 -12.49 22.35 -19.51
CA PRO A 1003 -12.55 23.17 -18.29
C PRO A 1003 -11.51 22.76 -17.25
N GLY A 1004 -11.12 21.48 -17.20
CA GLY A 1004 -10.05 20.98 -16.32
C GLY A 1004 -8.71 21.72 -16.49
N ARG A 1005 -8.40 22.25 -17.69
CA ARG A 1005 -7.19 23.06 -17.93
C ARG A 1005 -7.22 24.37 -17.14
N VAL A 1006 -8.40 24.99 -17.01
CA VAL A 1006 -8.61 26.22 -16.22
C VAL A 1006 -8.57 25.91 -14.72
N VAL A 1007 -9.05 24.73 -14.30
CA VAL A 1007 -8.91 24.25 -12.92
C VAL A 1007 -7.43 24.03 -12.55
N GLU A 1008 -6.61 23.42 -13.42
CA GLU A 1008 -5.17 23.30 -13.21
C GLU A 1008 -4.48 24.67 -13.07
N TRP A 1009 -4.83 25.65 -13.92
CA TRP A 1009 -4.35 27.02 -13.80
C TRP A 1009 -4.76 27.69 -12.47
N ALA A 1010 -6.00 27.47 -12.03
CA ALA A 1010 -6.50 28.02 -10.76
C ALA A 1010 -5.77 27.42 -9.55
N ILE A 1011 -5.49 26.11 -9.55
CA ILE A 1011 -4.67 25.45 -8.52
C ILE A 1011 -3.25 26.04 -8.51
N ALA A 1012 -2.62 26.16 -9.67
CA ALA A 1012 -1.27 26.70 -9.80
C ALA A 1012 -1.17 28.16 -9.33
N THR A 1013 -2.19 28.97 -9.67
CA THR A 1013 -2.31 30.36 -9.21
C THR A 1013 -2.59 30.45 -7.72
N GLY A 1014 -3.38 29.53 -7.16
CA GLY A 1014 -3.59 29.41 -5.72
C GLY A 1014 -2.30 29.09 -4.96
N ILE A 1015 -1.52 28.13 -5.45
CA ILE A 1015 -0.20 27.79 -4.89
C ILE A 1015 0.76 28.97 -4.99
N TRP A 1016 0.84 29.65 -6.13
CA TRP A 1016 1.63 30.87 -6.28
C TRP A 1016 1.23 31.94 -5.26
N SER A 1017 -0.06 32.17 -5.08
CA SER A 1017 -0.62 33.18 -4.16
C SER A 1017 -0.31 32.84 -2.70
N LEU A 1018 -0.44 31.57 -2.29
CA LEU A 1018 -0.07 31.08 -0.96
C LEU A 1018 1.43 31.23 -0.67
N PHE A 1019 2.27 31.13 -1.71
CA PHE A 1019 3.71 31.33 -1.59
C PHE A 1019 4.15 32.82 -1.59
N THR A 1020 3.27 33.77 -1.96
CA THR A 1020 3.68 35.17 -2.18
C THR A 1020 2.82 36.28 -1.57
N THR A 1021 1.59 36.02 -1.13
CA THR A 1021 0.65 37.09 -0.74
C THR A 1021 0.10 36.98 0.68
N TRP A 1022 -0.34 38.12 1.21
CA TRP A 1022 -0.38 38.46 2.63
C TRP A 1022 -1.76 38.25 3.30
N PHE A 1023 -2.70 37.59 2.60
CA PHE A 1023 -4.12 37.53 2.98
C PHE A 1023 -4.44 36.80 4.29
N PHE A 1024 -3.49 36.03 4.85
CA PHE A 1024 -3.61 35.38 6.16
C PHE A 1024 -2.37 35.62 7.04
N GLY A 1025 -1.84 36.85 6.98
CA GLY A 1025 -0.65 37.27 7.72
C GLY A 1025 0.67 36.88 7.03
N PRO A 1026 1.76 36.66 7.77
CA PRO A 1026 3.10 36.51 7.21
C PRO A 1026 3.21 35.35 6.20
N SER A 1027 4.01 35.54 5.16
CA SER A 1027 4.24 34.53 4.11
C SER A 1027 4.86 33.24 4.66
N LEU A 1028 4.69 32.13 3.95
CA LEU A 1028 5.29 30.85 4.32
C LEU A 1028 6.82 30.97 4.47
N PHE A 1029 7.47 31.74 3.58
CA PHE A 1029 8.90 32.02 3.65
C PHE A 1029 9.31 32.82 4.89
N HIS A 1030 8.59 33.89 5.27
CA HIS A 1030 8.92 34.64 6.49
C HIS A 1030 8.77 33.77 7.76
N ARG A 1031 7.78 32.87 7.79
CA ARG A 1031 7.62 31.90 8.89
C ARG A 1031 8.73 30.85 8.89
N PHE A 1032 9.13 30.35 7.72
CA PHE A 1032 10.21 29.36 7.59
C PHE A 1032 11.58 29.97 7.95
N ALA A 1033 11.88 31.18 7.48
CA ALA A 1033 13.09 31.92 7.81
C ALA A 1033 13.20 32.12 9.34
N ALA A 1034 12.13 32.58 10.00
CA ALA A 1034 12.09 32.72 11.45
C ALA A 1034 12.29 31.37 12.19
N VAL A 1035 11.61 30.30 11.76
CA VAL A 1035 11.76 28.95 12.36
C VAL A 1035 13.16 28.35 12.13
N SER A 1036 13.83 28.71 11.03
CA SER A 1036 15.21 28.31 10.72
C SER A 1036 16.28 29.17 11.39
N GLY A 1037 15.90 30.10 12.28
CA GLY A 1037 16.82 30.86 13.12
C GLY A 1037 17.03 32.32 12.73
N ALA A 1038 16.26 32.88 11.78
CA ALA A 1038 16.41 34.28 11.41
C ALA A 1038 16.13 35.23 12.58
N GLN A 1039 17.12 36.06 12.92
CA GLN A 1039 16.97 37.17 13.87
C GLN A 1039 16.19 38.29 13.20
N CYS A 1040 15.35 38.99 13.96
CA CYS A 1040 14.63 40.16 13.49
C CYS A 1040 15.39 41.42 13.92
N VAL A 1041 15.90 42.19 12.95
CA VAL A 1041 16.87 43.27 13.21
C VAL A 1041 16.43 44.60 12.63
N VAL A 1042 16.86 45.68 13.29
CA VAL A 1042 16.66 47.07 12.91
C VAL A 1042 18.02 47.71 12.74
N HIS A 1043 18.38 48.04 11.50
CA HIS A 1043 19.63 48.73 11.21
C HIS A 1043 19.57 50.19 11.66
N LEU A 1044 20.64 50.66 12.30
CA LEU A 1044 20.81 52.06 12.71
C LEU A 1044 21.56 52.86 11.61
N PRO A 1045 21.49 54.20 11.60
CA PRO A 1045 22.38 55.03 10.80
C PRO A 1045 23.86 54.70 11.07
N PRO A 1046 24.75 54.78 10.06
CA PRO A 1046 26.15 54.43 10.23
C PRO A 1046 26.89 55.46 11.10
N SER A 1047 27.54 54.99 12.17
CA SER A 1047 28.50 55.76 12.98
C SER A 1047 29.95 55.28 12.71
N PRO A 1048 30.96 56.16 12.70
CA PRO A 1048 32.36 55.78 12.44
C PRO A 1048 32.93 54.73 13.41
N ASP A 1049 32.49 54.76 14.66
CA ASP A 1049 33.11 53.99 15.76
C ASP A 1049 32.53 52.58 15.94
N ALA A 1050 31.46 52.24 15.19
CA ALA A 1050 30.61 51.10 15.48
C ALA A 1050 30.87 49.89 14.56
N LYS A 1051 31.44 48.82 15.13
CA LYS A 1051 31.67 47.53 14.45
C LYS A 1051 30.38 46.77 14.07
N SER A 1052 29.21 47.18 14.57
CA SER A 1052 27.91 46.63 14.16
C SER A 1052 26.79 47.67 14.33
N ASN A 1053 26.01 47.89 13.27
CA ASN A 1053 24.99 48.94 13.17
C ASN A 1053 23.57 48.36 13.08
N PHE A 1054 23.19 47.48 14.02
CA PHE A 1054 21.81 46.99 14.16
C PHE A 1054 21.44 46.67 15.61
N VAL A 1055 20.13 46.64 15.87
CA VAL A 1055 19.49 46.29 17.14
C VAL A 1055 18.52 45.14 16.90
N ASP A 1056 18.58 44.11 17.74
CA ASP A 1056 17.63 42.99 17.70
C ASP A 1056 16.27 43.42 18.27
N VAL A 1057 15.18 43.00 17.62
CA VAL A 1057 13.79 43.27 18.02
C VAL A 1057 12.94 41.99 17.90
N PRO A 1058 11.79 41.89 18.59
CA PRO A 1058 10.97 40.67 18.55
C PRO A 1058 10.50 40.33 17.14
N ALA A 1059 10.48 39.04 16.79
CA ALA A 1059 10.22 38.56 15.42
C ALA A 1059 8.90 39.07 14.82
N ASP A 1060 7.87 39.25 15.66
CA ASP A 1060 6.56 39.76 15.24
C ASP A 1060 6.63 41.13 14.54
N PHE A 1061 7.57 42.01 14.90
CA PHE A 1061 7.72 43.31 14.24
C PHE A 1061 8.21 43.17 12.79
N CYS A 1062 9.07 42.19 12.49
CA CYS A 1062 9.45 41.84 11.11
C CYS A 1062 8.31 41.16 10.36
N LEU A 1063 7.59 40.25 11.02
CA LEU A 1063 6.50 39.48 10.44
C LEU A 1063 5.29 40.37 10.07
N GLN A 1064 5.04 41.43 10.84
CA GLN A 1064 3.96 42.40 10.65
C GLN A 1064 4.42 43.70 9.97
N HIS A 1065 5.71 43.85 9.64
CA HIS A 1065 6.32 45.05 9.06
C HIS A 1065 6.04 46.36 9.84
N ILE A 1066 5.97 46.28 11.16
CA ILE A 1066 5.70 47.43 12.04
C ILE A 1066 6.91 48.39 12.01
N PRO A 1067 6.76 49.67 11.61
CA PRO A 1067 7.85 50.64 11.67
C PRO A 1067 8.14 51.03 13.12
N VAL A 1068 9.41 50.94 13.52
CA VAL A 1068 9.87 51.32 14.87
C VAL A 1068 10.67 52.62 14.84
N SER A 1069 10.64 53.34 15.96
CA SER A 1069 11.50 54.49 16.25
C SER A 1069 11.70 54.66 17.75
N PRO A 1070 12.76 55.37 18.21
CA PRO A 1070 12.95 55.72 19.61
C PRO A 1070 11.74 56.42 20.24
N ALA A 1071 11.05 57.29 19.48
CA ALA A 1071 9.87 58.03 19.95
C ALA A 1071 8.59 57.17 20.07
N THR A 1072 8.46 56.09 19.28
CA THR A 1072 7.25 55.24 19.28
C THR A 1072 7.39 53.97 20.09
N HIS A 1073 8.61 53.43 20.18
CA HIS A 1073 8.91 52.16 20.83
C HIS A 1073 10.13 52.30 21.77
N PRO A 1074 10.13 53.25 22.72
CA PRO A 1074 11.32 53.59 23.52
C PRO A 1074 11.92 52.39 24.26
N ALA A 1075 11.08 51.45 24.72
CA ALA A 1075 11.53 50.21 25.38
C ALA A 1075 12.47 49.34 24.52
N LEU A 1076 12.38 49.37 23.19
CA LEU A 1076 13.29 48.65 22.29
C LEU A 1076 14.69 49.29 22.21
N PHE A 1077 14.80 50.57 22.59
CA PHE A 1077 16.05 51.35 22.55
C PHE A 1077 16.56 51.70 23.97
N ALA A 1078 15.81 51.38 25.02
CA ALA A 1078 16.08 51.74 26.41
C ALA A 1078 17.18 50.92 27.10
N SER A 1079 17.90 50.06 26.38
CA SER A 1079 19.05 49.36 26.97
C SER A 1079 20.26 50.30 27.08
N ASN A 1080 20.90 50.32 28.25
CA ASN A 1080 22.08 51.17 28.52
C ASN A 1080 23.22 50.97 27.49
N PHE A 1081 23.26 49.84 26.80
CA PHE A 1081 24.25 49.49 25.77
C PHE A 1081 23.96 50.11 24.39
N VAL A 1082 22.69 50.39 24.05
CA VAL A 1082 22.33 51.13 22.84
C VAL A 1082 22.50 52.63 23.07
N ILE A 1083 22.08 53.12 24.24
CA ILE A 1083 22.26 54.52 24.63
C ILE A 1083 23.75 54.88 24.72
N SER A 1084 24.60 54.01 25.29
CA SER A 1084 26.05 54.28 25.37
C SER A 1084 26.76 54.30 24.01
N ARG A 1085 26.26 53.58 22.99
CA ARG A 1085 26.77 53.67 21.60
C ARG A 1085 26.34 54.94 20.86
N LEU A 1086 25.26 55.60 21.31
CA LEU A 1086 24.73 56.84 20.71
C LEU A 1086 25.16 58.10 21.47
N ALA A 1087 25.65 57.95 22.70
CA ALA A 1087 26.11 59.06 23.55
C ALA A 1087 27.44 59.67 23.11
N SER A 1088 28.25 58.97 22.30
CA SER A 1088 29.54 59.47 21.80
C SER A 1088 29.43 60.31 20.52
N THR A 1089 28.51 59.97 19.61
CA THR A 1089 28.34 60.63 18.31
C THR A 1089 26.87 60.64 17.87
N HIS A 1090 26.23 61.81 17.96
CA HIS A 1090 24.85 62.13 17.54
C HIS A 1090 23.72 61.24 18.11
N SER A 1091 22.87 61.84 18.95
CA SER A 1091 21.53 61.32 19.25
C SER A 1091 20.73 61.13 17.96
N LEU A 1092 20.11 59.96 17.78
CA LEU A 1092 19.20 59.69 16.66
C LEU A 1092 18.12 60.76 16.55
N ASP A 1093 17.84 61.25 15.34
CA ASP A 1093 16.72 62.17 15.08
C ASP A 1093 15.42 61.54 15.61
N PRO A 1094 14.64 62.21 16.48
CA PRO A 1094 13.34 61.73 16.95
C PRO A 1094 12.34 61.36 15.84
N LYS A 1095 12.53 61.88 14.61
CA LYS A 1095 11.74 61.56 13.42
C LYS A 1095 12.20 60.29 12.69
N TRP A 1096 13.39 59.77 12.99
CA TRP A 1096 13.94 58.58 12.35
C TRP A 1096 13.05 57.35 12.57
N ARG A 1097 12.78 56.59 11.50
CA ARG A 1097 11.92 55.40 11.51
C ARG A 1097 12.53 54.33 10.61
N ALA A 1098 12.48 53.07 11.05
CA ALA A 1098 12.91 51.92 10.25
C ALA A 1098 11.90 50.77 10.35
N ILE A 1099 11.79 49.97 9.28
CA ILE A 1099 11.01 48.73 9.27
C ILE A 1099 11.98 47.57 9.55
N PRO A 1100 11.77 46.77 10.60
CA PRO A 1100 12.59 45.60 10.91
C PRO A 1100 12.61 44.58 9.77
N ARG A 1101 13.73 43.86 9.63
CA ARG A 1101 13.88 42.76 8.65
C ARG A 1101 14.50 41.52 9.27
N LEU A 1102 14.15 40.37 8.73
CA LEU A 1102 14.79 39.10 9.10
C LEU A 1102 16.23 39.04 8.55
N TYR A 1103 17.13 38.44 9.32
CA TYR A 1103 18.57 38.36 9.08
C TYR A 1103 19.11 37.00 9.56
N SER A 1104 20.06 36.42 8.83
CA SER A 1104 20.79 35.20 9.24
C SER A 1104 19.94 33.92 9.45
N GLY A 1105 18.89 33.71 8.65
CA GLY A 1105 18.16 32.44 8.58
C GLY A 1105 17.86 32.00 7.15
N HIS A 1106 17.33 30.79 6.97
CA HIS A 1106 17.16 30.16 5.65
C HIS A 1106 15.98 30.75 4.86
N ASP A 1107 16.28 31.57 3.86
CA ASP A 1107 15.35 31.96 2.80
C ASP A 1107 15.27 30.85 1.72
N ILE A 1108 14.26 30.91 0.85
CA ILE A 1108 14.05 29.96 -0.24
C ILE A 1108 13.90 30.74 -1.54
N SER A 1109 14.57 30.32 -2.63
CA SER A 1109 14.52 31.07 -3.88
C SER A 1109 13.14 31.05 -4.54
N GLY A 1110 12.34 32.08 -4.25
CA GLY A 1110 11.03 32.33 -4.86
C GLY A 1110 11.09 32.47 -6.39
N HIS A 1111 12.23 32.95 -6.93
CA HIS A 1111 12.47 33.01 -8.37
C HIS A 1111 12.62 31.62 -8.99
N ILE A 1112 13.49 30.75 -8.44
CA ILE A 1112 13.67 29.38 -8.94
C ILE A 1112 12.37 28.57 -8.75
N PHE A 1113 11.65 28.76 -7.64
CA PHE A 1113 10.32 28.19 -7.40
C PHE A 1113 9.32 28.57 -8.50
N LEU A 1114 9.16 29.87 -8.77
CA LEU A 1114 8.23 30.40 -9.77
C LEU A 1114 8.57 29.91 -11.19
N LEU A 1115 9.85 29.96 -11.55
CA LEU A 1115 10.32 29.56 -12.88
C LEU A 1115 10.12 28.05 -13.08
N THR A 1116 10.43 27.22 -12.07
CA THR A 1116 10.17 25.77 -12.10
C THR A 1116 8.70 25.47 -12.35
N MET A 1117 7.79 26.07 -11.58
CA MET A 1117 6.35 25.88 -11.74
C MET A 1117 5.85 26.39 -13.11
N SER A 1118 6.35 27.53 -13.57
CA SER A 1118 5.99 28.14 -14.86
C SER A 1118 6.43 27.28 -16.05
N ILE A 1119 7.64 26.72 -16.01
CA ILE A 1119 8.19 25.84 -17.06
C ILE A 1119 7.34 24.60 -17.22
N PHE A 1120 7.12 23.85 -16.14
CA PHE A 1120 6.34 22.61 -16.19
C PHE A 1120 4.88 22.85 -16.57
N PHE A 1121 4.25 23.92 -16.06
CA PHE A 1121 2.88 24.25 -16.39
C PHE A 1121 2.75 24.63 -17.88
N LEU A 1122 3.54 25.60 -18.36
CA LEU A 1122 3.43 26.12 -19.72
C LEU A 1122 3.81 25.06 -20.78
N ALA A 1123 4.89 24.31 -20.57
CA ALA A 1123 5.33 23.28 -21.50
C ALA A 1123 4.27 22.18 -21.70
N GLU A 1124 3.55 21.79 -20.64
CA GLU A 1124 2.46 20.82 -20.77
C GLU A 1124 1.26 21.41 -21.51
N GLN A 1125 0.90 22.68 -21.28
CA GLN A 1125 -0.17 23.35 -22.03
C GLN A 1125 0.16 23.52 -23.52
N ILE A 1126 1.44 23.67 -23.88
CA ILE A 1126 1.93 23.66 -25.27
C ILE A 1126 1.90 22.25 -25.88
N SER A 1127 2.24 21.21 -25.11
CA SER A 1127 2.33 19.83 -25.62
C SER A 1127 1.03 19.31 -26.25
N LEU A 1128 -0.12 19.84 -25.81
CA LEU A 1128 -1.44 19.56 -26.37
C LEU A 1128 -1.65 20.13 -27.79
N SER A 1129 -0.87 21.13 -28.20
CA SER A 1129 -0.97 21.81 -29.50
C SER A 1129 0.10 21.38 -30.51
N LEU A 1130 1.20 20.76 -30.07
CA LEU A 1130 2.29 20.32 -30.95
C LEU A 1130 1.84 19.40 -32.11
N PRO A 1131 0.90 18.44 -31.93
CA PRO A 1131 0.41 17.59 -33.03
C PRO A 1131 -0.31 18.35 -34.15
N LEU A 1132 -0.80 19.57 -33.89
CA LEU A 1132 -1.48 20.42 -34.88
C LEU A 1132 -0.49 21.22 -35.76
N LEU A 1133 0.80 21.20 -35.42
CA LEU A 1133 1.87 22.00 -36.03
C LEU A 1133 2.91 21.15 -36.76
N TYR A 1134 3.13 19.91 -36.31
CA TYR A 1134 4.10 18.98 -36.88
C TYR A 1134 3.41 17.69 -37.37
N PRO A 1135 2.66 17.75 -38.49
CA PRO A 1135 1.92 16.61 -39.04
C PRO A 1135 2.79 15.50 -39.65
N SER A 1136 4.12 15.58 -39.49
CA SER A 1136 5.09 14.52 -39.79
C SER A 1136 5.25 13.49 -38.66
N LEU A 1137 4.63 13.72 -37.50
CA LEU A 1137 4.38 12.68 -36.50
C LEU A 1137 3.20 11.82 -36.98
N GLU A 1138 3.38 10.50 -37.07
CA GLU A 1138 2.44 9.61 -37.76
C GLU A 1138 0.99 9.69 -37.24
N PRO A 1139 -0.02 9.69 -38.15
CA PRO A 1139 -1.42 9.83 -37.77
C PRO A 1139 -2.00 8.53 -37.22
N VAL A 1140 -2.98 8.67 -36.33
CA VAL A 1140 -3.86 7.57 -35.94
C VAL A 1140 -4.81 7.26 -37.12
N PRO A 1141 -4.96 5.99 -37.56
CA PRO A 1141 -5.93 5.64 -38.59
C PRO A 1141 -7.35 6.08 -38.22
N GLY A 1142 -8.01 6.83 -39.11
CA GLY A 1142 -9.40 7.29 -38.96
C GLY A 1142 -9.60 8.72 -38.43
N THR A 1143 -8.55 9.48 -38.10
CA THR A 1143 -8.72 10.88 -37.63
C THR A 1143 -8.75 11.90 -38.77
N VAL A 1144 -9.79 12.74 -38.80
CA VAL A 1144 -9.88 13.91 -39.71
C VAL A 1144 -8.79 14.93 -39.39
N ARG A 1145 -8.11 15.47 -40.42
CA ARG A 1145 -7.03 16.46 -40.27
C ARG A 1145 -7.56 17.83 -39.85
N TYR A 1146 -7.30 18.24 -38.60
CA TYR A 1146 -7.45 19.63 -38.16
C TYR A 1146 -6.12 20.40 -38.36
N ARG A 1147 -6.12 21.40 -39.24
CA ARG A 1147 -5.01 22.36 -39.36
C ARG A 1147 -5.14 23.41 -38.26
N ALA A 1148 -4.03 23.79 -37.60
CA ALA A 1148 -4.03 24.94 -36.70
C ALA A 1148 -4.39 26.23 -37.46
N SER A 1149 -5.10 27.15 -36.81
CA SER A 1149 -5.26 28.50 -37.35
C SER A 1149 -3.93 29.26 -37.25
N PHE A 1150 -3.66 30.18 -38.18
CA PHE A 1150 -2.44 30.99 -38.18
C PHE A 1150 -2.22 31.73 -36.84
N LEU A 1151 -3.30 32.23 -36.24
CA LEU A 1151 -3.26 32.86 -34.91
C LEU A 1151 -2.86 31.88 -33.79
N HIS A 1152 -3.37 30.64 -33.82
CA HIS A 1152 -2.96 29.62 -32.85
C HIS A 1152 -1.49 29.21 -33.04
N GLU A 1153 -1.03 29.10 -34.29
CA GLU A 1153 0.37 28.82 -34.61
C GLU A 1153 1.31 29.93 -34.11
N MET A 1154 0.97 31.21 -34.33
CA MET A 1154 1.74 32.32 -33.78
C MET A 1154 1.76 32.32 -32.24
N VAL A 1155 0.63 32.04 -31.59
CA VAL A 1155 0.57 31.93 -30.13
C VAL A 1155 1.41 30.78 -29.60
N VAL A 1156 1.39 29.60 -30.22
CA VAL A 1156 2.25 28.47 -29.78
C VAL A 1156 3.73 28.80 -29.95
N LYS A 1157 4.13 29.44 -31.07
CA LYS A 1157 5.52 29.90 -31.28
C LYS A 1157 5.93 30.93 -30.23
N ALA A 1158 5.07 31.90 -29.90
CA ALA A 1158 5.32 32.88 -28.84
C ALA A 1158 5.44 32.22 -27.45
N CYS A 1159 4.62 31.22 -27.15
CA CYS A 1159 4.68 30.48 -25.88
C CYS A 1159 5.94 29.59 -25.78
N MET A 1160 6.41 29.02 -26.90
CA MET A 1160 7.71 28.31 -26.96
C MET A 1160 8.89 29.27 -26.75
N ALA A 1161 8.85 30.48 -27.32
CA ALA A 1161 9.86 31.51 -27.06
C ALA A 1161 9.86 31.93 -25.58
N LEU A 1162 8.69 32.14 -24.96
CA LEU A 1162 8.55 32.44 -23.54
C LEU A 1162 9.07 31.30 -22.64
N LEU A 1163 8.82 30.04 -23.01
CA LEU A 1163 9.38 28.87 -22.32
C LEU A 1163 10.92 28.84 -22.40
N GLY A 1164 11.49 29.20 -23.55
CA GLY A 1164 12.94 29.41 -23.70
C GLY A 1164 13.49 30.51 -22.78
N ILE A 1165 12.78 31.63 -22.65
CA ILE A 1165 13.12 32.69 -21.70
C ILE A 1165 13.09 32.15 -20.26
N TRP A 1166 12.13 31.30 -19.86
CA TRP A 1166 12.13 30.71 -18.51
C TRP A 1166 13.33 29.79 -18.24
N PHE A 1167 13.77 28.99 -19.21
CA PHE A 1167 15.00 28.21 -19.06
C PHE A 1167 16.25 29.10 -18.92
N MET A 1168 16.35 30.14 -19.76
CA MET A 1168 17.44 31.13 -19.67
C MET A 1168 17.44 31.88 -18.33
N MET A 1169 16.27 32.25 -17.83
CA MET A 1169 16.12 32.90 -16.52
C MET A 1169 16.42 31.96 -15.35
N SER A 1170 16.12 30.66 -15.49
CA SER A 1170 16.49 29.66 -14.48
C SER A 1170 18.01 29.52 -14.37
N TRP A 1171 18.70 29.49 -15.51
CA TRP A 1171 20.17 29.50 -15.58
C TRP A 1171 20.77 30.78 -14.98
N THR A 1172 20.37 31.96 -15.46
CA THR A 1172 20.98 33.23 -14.99
C THR A 1172 20.67 33.51 -13.52
N THR A 1173 19.48 33.12 -13.03
CA THR A 1173 19.18 33.14 -11.59
C THR A 1173 20.08 32.19 -10.81
N ALA A 1174 20.25 30.95 -11.28
CA ALA A 1174 21.14 29.98 -10.62
C ALA A 1174 22.62 30.39 -10.65
N VAL A 1175 23.06 31.22 -11.62
CA VAL A 1175 24.43 31.75 -11.71
C VAL A 1175 24.68 32.97 -10.81
N TYR A 1176 23.76 33.94 -10.75
CA TYR A 1176 24.02 35.27 -10.16
C TYR A 1176 23.26 35.62 -8.88
N PHE A 1177 22.24 34.86 -8.47
CA PHE A 1177 21.39 35.24 -7.33
C PHE A 1177 21.08 34.03 -6.45
N HIS A 1178 20.78 34.26 -5.18
CA HIS A 1178 20.53 33.24 -4.15
C HIS A 1178 21.77 32.40 -3.76
N THR A 1179 21.83 31.91 -2.52
CA THR A 1179 22.80 30.88 -2.13
C THR A 1179 22.52 29.53 -2.84
N PRO A 1180 23.50 28.61 -2.89
CA PRO A 1180 23.28 27.25 -3.40
C PRO A 1180 22.11 26.51 -2.72
N PHE A 1181 21.88 26.75 -1.43
CA PHE A 1181 20.85 26.05 -0.65
C PHE A 1181 19.45 26.66 -0.85
N GLU A 1182 19.34 27.99 -1.00
CA GLU A 1182 18.11 28.67 -1.48
C GLU A 1182 17.66 28.17 -2.85
N LYS A 1183 18.61 27.93 -3.79
CA LYS A 1183 18.31 27.42 -5.15
C LYS A 1183 17.72 26.01 -5.09
N VAL A 1184 18.36 25.10 -4.35
CA VAL A 1184 17.90 23.71 -4.18
C VAL A 1184 16.53 23.66 -3.52
N THR A 1185 16.32 24.41 -2.44
CA THR A 1185 15.02 24.43 -1.74
C THR A 1185 13.91 25.06 -2.60
N GLY A 1186 14.20 26.11 -3.36
CA GLY A 1186 13.26 26.71 -4.31
C GLY A 1186 12.86 25.76 -5.44
N PHE A 1187 13.83 25.05 -6.01
CA PHE A 1187 13.60 24.04 -7.05
C PHE A 1187 12.74 22.88 -6.54
N LEU A 1188 13.08 22.31 -5.38
CA LEU A 1188 12.32 21.20 -4.77
C LEU A 1188 10.88 21.61 -4.43
N ALA A 1189 10.68 22.80 -3.87
CA ALA A 1189 9.33 23.35 -3.63
C ALA A 1189 8.55 23.50 -4.96
N GLY A 1190 9.22 23.91 -6.04
CA GLY A 1190 8.62 24.03 -7.37
C GLY A 1190 8.16 22.67 -7.93
N LEU A 1191 8.94 21.61 -7.75
CA LEU A 1191 8.56 20.25 -8.14
C LEU A 1191 7.36 19.72 -7.32
N VAL A 1192 7.30 20.04 -6.02
CA VAL A 1192 6.14 19.70 -5.16
C VAL A 1192 4.88 20.44 -5.62
N ALA A 1193 4.98 21.73 -5.95
CA ALA A 1193 3.88 22.50 -6.54
C ALA A 1193 3.36 21.86 -7.85
N VAL A 1194 4.27 21.49 -8.75
CA VAL A 1194 3.94 20.80 -10.02
C VAL A 1194 3.24 19.45 -9.77
N TYR A 1195 3.63 18.70 -8.74
CA TYR A 1195 2.93 17.46 -8.37
C TYR A 1195 1.50 17.72 -7.90
N ILE A 1196 1.29 18.74 -7.04
CA ILE A 1196 -0.04 19.11 -6.52
C ILE A 1196 -0.97 19.59 -7.65
N ILE A 1197 -0.47 20.39 -8.60
CA ILE A 1197 -1.21 20.86 -9.78
C ILE A 1197 -1.72 19.69 -10.65
N LYS A 1198 -1.04 18.54 -10.60
CA LYS A 1198 -1.34 17.35 -11.40
C LYS A 1198 -2.02 16.22 -10.62
N LEU A 1199 -2.50 16.49 -9.40
CA LEU A 1199 -3.45 15.61 -8.73
C LEU A 1199 -4.79 15.61 -9.50
N PRO A 1200 -5.33 14.45 -9.93
CA PRO A 1200 -6.54 14.39 -10.72
C PRO A 1200 -7.76 14.70 -9.83
N ILE A 1201 -8.14 15.97 -9.74
CA ILE A 1201 -9.43 16.37 -9.14
C ILE A 1201 -10.55 15.65 -9.91
N PRO A 1202 -11.47 14.94 -9.22
CA PRO A 1202 -12.62 14.31 -9.85
C PRO A 1202 -13.63 15.37 -10.27
N VAL A 1203 -13.39 16.05 -11.39
CA VAL A 1203 -14.43 16.77 -12.13
C VAL A 1203 -15.41 15.71 -12.65
N PRO A 1204 -16.70 15.72 -12.24
CA PRO A 1204 -17.65 14.75 -12.76
C PRO A 1204 -17.76 14.88 -14.27
N SER A 1205 -17.78 13.75 -14.98
CA SER A 1205 -18.05 13.71 -16.42
C SER A 1205 -19.53 14.06 -16.67
N ARG A 1206 -19.85 15.36 -16.65
CA ARG A 1206 -21.01 15.87 -17.36
C ARG A 1206 -20.91 15.40 -18.81
N ALA A 1207 -22.05 15.06 -19.40
CA ALA A 1207 -22.14 14.45 -20.72
C ALA A 1207 -21.31 15.22 -21.76
N PRO A 1208 -20.76 14.53 -22.78
CA PRO A 1208 -20.19 15.22 -23.93
C PRO A 1208 -21.24 16.20 -24.50
N PRO A 1209 -20.83 17.41 -24.94
CA PRO A 1209 -21.73 18.30 -25.66
C PRO A 1209 -22.25 17.58 -26.93
N PRO A 1210 -23.42 17.97 -27.45
CA PRO A 1210 -23.95 17.37 -28.68
C PRO A 1210 -22.91 17.41 -29.79
N ALA A 1211 -22.83 16.31 -30.56
CA ALA A 1211 -21.84 16.17 -31.62
C ALA A 1211 -21.96 17.36 -32.60
N PRO A 1212 -20.85 18.07 -32.89
CA PRO A 1212 -20.90 19.22 -33.80
C PRO A 1212 -21.33 18.76 -35.20
N HIS A 1213 -22.14 19.57 -35.88
CA HIS A 1213 -22.57 19.29 -37.25
C HIS A 1213 -21.37 19.02 -38.15
N VAL A 1214 -21.28 17.79 -38.67
CA VAL A 1214 -20.24 17.38 -39.60
C VAL A 1214 -20.60 17.91 -40.98
N VAL A 1215 -20.01 19.05 -41.36
CA VAL A 1215 -19.99 19.52 -42.74
C VAL A 1215 -18.85 18.80 -43.46
N PRO A 1216 -19.11 18.03 -44.55
CA PRO A 1216 -18.06 17.37 -45.32
C PRO A 1216 -17.10 18.38 -45.96
N LEU A 1217 -15.81 18.02 -46.05
CA LEU A 1217 -14.76 18.83 -46.67
C LEU A 1217 -14.73 18.68 -48.21
N ASP A 1218 -15.89 18.82 -48.84
CA ASP A 1218 -16.07 18.74 -50.31
C ASP A 1218 -16.98 19.87 -50.85
N LYS A 1219 -16.67 21.11 -50.44
CA LYS A 1219 -17.16 22.33 -51.09
C LYS A 1219 -16.11 23.45 -51.08
N PRO A 1220 -15.69 23.99 -52.23
CA PRO A 1220 -14.91 25.20 -52.33
C PRO A 1220 -15.82 26.42 -52.56
N GLU A 1221 -16.06 27.23 -51.53
CA GLU A 1221 -16.76 28.51 -51.66
C GLU A 1221 -15.94 29.64 -51.03
N ILE A 1222 -15.26 30.38 -51.92
CA ILE A 1222 -14.94 31.83 -51.93
C ILE A 1222 -14.42 32.44 -50.61
#